data_AF-A0A3B9G4R6-F1
#
_entry.id   AF-A0A3B9G4R6-F1
#
_cell.length_a   1.000
_cell.length_b   1.000
_cell.length_c   1.000
_cell.angle_alpha   90.00
_cell.angle_beta   90.00
_cell.angle_gamma   90.00
#
_symmetry.space_group_name_H-M   'P 1'
#
loop_
_entity.id
_entity.type
_entity.pdbx_description
1 polymer ?
#
loop_
_entity_poly.entity_id
_entity_poly.type
_entity_poly.pdbx_seq_one_letter_code
_entity_poly.pdbx_strand_id
1 'polypeptide(L)'
;MKTIKEHSLLAALIVFVFLVFCRDIPGIAAVLLGCVWYERTHNSSFVLITLLLCILAVPVWNKELPQINSGRVIEVHSSYAVVRNGRTKVLLYTEQQPLLDSTVYFSGEFREISSQISFYGFDFAEYCAERGVYWYVVCDPEGLNKTHSMRGRLQKRVRSMDEQNKAVLNRIIFGIRSDDDGLEGWLNDTGFSLSGMIAFIDIVLKKICYPDQRKKIIRIVTLAAGLIFHFPVILTVRIVFDLVCSGHVRDDQRLGTALLMILILKPYAAGSASFLFPVMFRLVSFGGKDHRLDMLWYTSLLQSLLYHRINPAEIVLYRYLRIVCGFLWTAALLSVFLPFLPLVETARLIDSVLSFLSFFDINGSLIGPGLPFFILLIASLRKSEYESRLRPIVLWLYLACGLMHPFAEVTFINVGQGDSILIRMPLNTYNIMIDTGKPSYCDELDTILQAKSINKIHTLFITHSDLDHSGNQDYIAEHYHSDRVITEHFHEQICGRVLCQDLNSIRNEDANQSSLVIYFELNGLSFLMTGDADEITEKTIIRDYQNLRADVLKVSHHGSSTGSSEELLDQLRPDLAVISAGSYNLYHHPSVQTLQRLLQRHIPYLNTHEEGDITIICLPYCNLLTTASGKFALMSSAGDKN
;
A
#
# COMPACT_ATOMS: atom_id res chain seq x y z
N MET A 1 -0.84 -20.47 -31.74
CA MET A 1 -1.65 -21.09 -30.66
C MET A 1 -1.12 -22.45 -30.20
N LYS A 2 -0.82 -23.42 -31.08
CA LYS A 2 -0.35 -24.78 -30.68
C LYS A 2 0.93 -24.76 -29.83
N THR A 3 1.91 -23.93 -30.19
CA THR A 3 3.19 -23.78 -29.47
C THR A 3 3.10 -22.91 -28.21
N ILE A 4 2.26 -21.88 -28.19
CA ILE A 4 1.93 -21.16 -26.93
C ILE A 4 1.27 -22.12 -25.93
N LYS A 5 0.43 -23.04 -26.42
CA LYS A 5 -0.19 -24.07 -25.58
C LYS A 5 0.86 -25.05 -25.02
N GLU A 6 1.90 -25.38 -25.79
CA GLU A 6 3.01 -26.25 -25.36
C GLU A 6 3.89 -25.60 -24.29
N HIS A 7 4.10 -24.28 -24.36
CA HIS A 7 4.89 -23.50 -23.39
C HIS A 7 4.01 -22.55 -22.55
N SER A 8 2.82 -23.01 -22.17
CA SER A 8 1.77 -22.15 -21.62
C SER A 8 2.17 -21.43 -20.32
N LEU A 9 2.99 -22.07 -19.48
CA LEU A 9 3.45 -21.47 -18.22
C LEU A 9 4.45 -20.34 -18.47
N LEU A 10 5.38 -20.52 -19.41
CA LEU A 10 6.31 -19.47 -19.80
C LEU A 10 5.55 -18.27 -20.41
N ALA A 11 4.53 -18.53 -21.23
CA ALA A 11 3.72 -17.47 -21.83
C ALA A 11 2.97 -16.68 -20.74
N ALA A 12 2.37 -17.38 -19.77
CA ALA A 12 1.71 -16.74 -18.65
C ALA A 12 2.68 -15.90 -17.79
N LEU A 13 3.90 -16.40 -17.55
CA LEU A 13 4.92 -15.66 -16.81
C LEU A 13 5.35 -14.39 -17.55
N ILE A 14 5.55 -14.46 -18.87
CA ILE A 14 5.88 -13.28 -19.69
C ILE A 14 4.76 -12.25 -19.63
N VAL A 15 3.51 -12.67 -19.79
CA VAL A 15 2.35 -11.78 -19.67
C VAL A 15 2.23 -11.18 -18.27
N PHE A 16 2.47 -11.97 -17.23
CA PHE A 16 2.50 -11.49 -15.85
C PHE A 16 3.57 -10.41 -15.64
N VAL A 17 4.82 -10.67 -16.05
CA VAL A 17 5.92 -9.72 -15.94
C VAL A 17 5.60 -8.44 -16.69
N PHE A 18 5.04 -8.55 -17.90
CA PHE A 18 4.61 -7.39 -18.67
C PHE A 18 3.57 -6.55 -17.93
N LEU A 19 2.53 -7.20 -17.38
CA LEU A 19 1.42 -6.55 -16.69
C LEU A 19 1.82 -5.93 -15.34
N VAL A 20 2.90 -6.39 -14.71
CA VAL A 20 3.34 -5.88 -13.41
C VAL A 20 4.46 -4.84 -13.54
N PHE A 21 5.40 -5.03 -14.46
CA PHE A 21 6.64 -4.23 -14.49
C PHE A 21 6.83 -3.36 -15.73
N CYS A 22 6.02 -3.53 -16.77
CA CYS A 22 6.31 -2.96 -18.09
C CYS A 22 5.24 -2.00 -18.61
N ARG A 23 4.30 -1.58 -17.77
CA ARG A 23 3.14 -0.79 -18.23
C ARG A 23 3.50 0.61 -18.72
N ASP A 24 4.55 1.21 -18.18
CA ASP A 24 4.96 2.57 -18.55
C ASP A 24 5.80 2.64 -19.82
N ILE A 25 6.38 1.51 -20.26
CA ILE A 25 7.20 1.43 -21.48
C ILE A 25 6.74 0.24 -22.35
N PRO A 26 5.45 0.19 -22.70
CA PRO A 26 4.83 -1.07 -23.13
C PRO A 26 5.31 -1.52 -24.51
N GLY A 27 5.63 -0.60 -25.42
CA GLY A 27 6.08 -0.93 -26.78
C GLY A 27 7.43 -1.64 -26.79
N ILE A 28 8.44 -1.05 -26.11
CA ILE A 28 9.79 -1.63 -26.03
C ILE A 28 9.74 -2.94 -25.25
N ALA A 29 9.03 -2.96 -24.12
CA ALA A 29 8.93 -4.15 -23.30
C ALA A 29 8.23 -5.33 -24.01
N ALA A 30 7.16 -5.08 -24.77
CA ALA A 30 6.46 -6.11 -25.53
C ALA A 30 7.37 -6.77 -26.59
N VAL A 31 8.22 -5.97 -27.24
CA VAL A 31 9.20 -6.49 -28.21
C VAL A 31 10.28 -7.30 -27.49
N LEU A 32 10.90 -6.76 -26.43
CA LEU A 32 11.95 -7.46 -25.67
C LEU A 32 11.46 -8.79 -25.09
N LEU A 33 10.28 -8.82 -24.49
CA LEU A 33 9.68 -10.04 -23.95
C LEU A 33 9.31 -11.04 -25.06
N GLY A 34 8.91 -10.55 -26.24
CA GLY A 34 8.77 -11.35 -27.45
C GLY A 34 10.09 -12.00 -27.87
N CYS A 35 11.18 -11.24 -27.87
CA CYS A 35 12.52 -11.77 -28.15
C CYS A 35 12.94 -12.82 -27.10
N VAL A 36 12.70 -12.58 -25.81
CA VAL A 36 12.95 -13.58 -24.75
C VAL A 36 12.17 -14.87 -24.99
N TRP A 37 10.90 -14.78 -25.41
CA TRP A 37 10.13 -15.94 -25.81
C TRP A 37 10.76 -16.67 -27.00
N TYR A 38 11.15 -15.95 -28.03
CA TYR A 38 11.81 -16.53 -29.21
C TYR A 38 13.10 -17.25 -28.81
N GLU A 39 13.97 -16.63 -28.03
CA GLU A 39 15.22 -17.24 -27.56
C GLU A 39 14.96 -18.52 -26.74
N ARG A 40 13.92 -18.53 -25.90
CA ARG A 40 13.61 -19.69 -25.06
C ARG A 40 12.94 -20.84 -25.80
N THR A 41 12.18 -20.55 -26.84
CA THR A 41 11.34 -21.55 -27.53
C THR A 41 11.78 -21.85 -28.97
N HIS A 42 12.65 -21.01 -29.53
CA HIS A 42 13.06 -20.98 -30.94
C HIS A 42 11.86 -21.02 -31.89
N ASN A 43 10.75 -20.37 -31.52
CA ASN A 43 9.47 -20.54 -32.17
C ASN A 43 8.89 -19.21 -32.71
N SER A 44 8.35 -19.25 -33.92
CA SER A 44 7.71 -18.10 -34.59
C SER A 44 6.44 -17.60 -33.88
N SER A 45 5.92 -18.30 -32.87
CA SER A 45 4.83 -17.81 -32.01
C SER A 45 5.19 -16.57 -31.19
N PHE A 46 6.45 -16.13 -31.19
CA PHE A 46 6.84 -14.85 -30.60
C PHE A 46 6.03 -13.68 -31.17
N VAL A 47 5.71 -13.68 -32.48
CA VAL A 47 4.88 -12.64 -33.10
C VAL A 47 3.51 -12.56 -32.44
N LEU A 48 2.90 -13.71 -32.15
CA LEU A 48 1.60 -13.77 -31.49
C LEU A 48 1.68 -13.34 -30.02
N ILE A 49 2.75 -13.68 -29.31
CA ILE A 49 2.96 -13.20 -27.95
C ILE A 49 3.19 -11.69 -27.94
N THR A 50 4.06 -11.16 -28.80
CA THR A 50 4.27 -9.71 -28.92
C THR A 50 2.96 -9.00 -29.24
N LEU A 51 2.15 -9.51 -30.19
CA LEU A 51 0.83 -8.96 -30.47
C LEU A 51 -0.11 -9.00 -29.26
N LEU A 52 -0.13 -10.11 -28.51
CA LEU A 52 -0.92 -10.22 -27.29
C LEU A 52 -0.47 -9.18 -26.25
N LEU A 53 0.84 -9.04 -26.04
CA LEU A 53 1.40 -8.03 -25.14
C LEU A 53 1.04 -6.62 -25.61
N CYS A 54 1.11 -6.34 -26.91
CA CYS A 54 0.66 -5.06 -27.48
C CYS A 54 -0.85 -4.82 -27.29
N ILE A 55 -1.69 -5.85 -27.32
CA ILE A 55 -3.13 -5.70 -27.04
C ILE A 55 -3.36 -5.40 -25.55
N LEU A 56 -2.67 -6.10 -24.66
CA LEU A 56 -2.73 -5.87 -23.21
C LEU A 56 -2.06 -4.55 -22.81
N ALA A 57 -1.12 -4.09 -23.62
CA ALA A 57 -0.46 -2.80 -23.52
C ALA A 57 -1.39 -1.66 -23.85
N VAL A 58 -2.37 -1.86 -24.77
CA VAL A 58 -3.35 -0.82 -25.09
C VAL A 58 -4.10 -0.56 -23.81
N PRO A 59 -3.77 0.53 -23.11
CA PRO A 59 -4.46 0.85 -21.89
C PRO A 59 -5.88 1.17 -22.29
N VAL A 60 -6.81 0.90 -21.38
CA VAL A 60 -8.10 1.59 -21.43
C VAL A 60 -7.86 3.04 -20.99
N TRP A 61 -6.92 3.74 -21.65
CA TRP A 61 -6.67 5.17 -21.47
C TRP A 61 -7.75 5.89 -22.25
N ASN A 62 -8.87 6.10 -21.58
CA ASN A 62 -9.68 7.27 -21.88
C ASN A 62 -9.55 8.22 -20.69
N LYS A 63 -8.48 9.03 -20.69
CA LYS A 63 -8.30 10.14 -19.77
C LYS A 63 -9.09 11.38 -20.20
N GLU A 64 -9.88 11.33 -21.28
CA GLU A 64 -10.71 12.49 -21.64
C GLU A 64 -11.66 12.84 -20.50
N LEU A 65 -11.88 14.14 -20.33
CA LEU A 65 -12.80 14.66 -19.32
C LEU A 65 -14.20 14.04 -19.53
N PRO A 66 -14.77 13.35 -18.52
CA PRO A 66 -16.04 12.65 -18.68
C PRO A 66 -17.19 13.59 -19.06
N GLN A 67 -17.94 13.24 -20.10
CA GLN A 67 -19.17 13.93 -20.51
C GLN A 67 -20.40 13.10 -20.16
N ILE A 68 -20.48 12.64 -18.89
CA ILE A 68 -21.56 11.78 -18.39
C ILE A 68 -22.26 12.45 -17.20
N ASN A 69 -23.58 12.33 -17.12
CA ASN A 69 -24.40 12.82 -16.02
C ASN A 69 -25.21 11.70 -15.34
N SER A 70 -24.94 10.45 -15.73
CA SER A 70 -25.59 9.27 -15.20
C SER A 70 -24.75 8.03 -15.45
N GLY A 71 -25.00 6.97 -14.69
CA GLY A 71 -24.41 5.67 -14.94
C GLY A 71 -24.85 4.61 -13.95
N ARG A 72 -24.41 3.37 -14.19
CA ARG A 72 -24.70 2.23 -13.31
C ARG A 72 -23.63 2.11 -12.23
N VAL A 73 -24.06 2.02 -10.98
CA VAL A 73 -23.20 1.79 -9.81
C VAL A 73 -22.64 0.38 -9.87
N ILE A 74 -21.32 0.26 -9.98
CA ILE A 74 -20.63 -1.04 -10.06
C ILE A 74 -20.03 -1.45 -8.72
N GLU A 75 -19.61 -0.48 -7.91
CA GLU A 75 -18.99 -0.62 -6.59
C GLU A 75 -19.47 0.48 -5.66
N VAL A 76 -19.48 0.19 -4.36
CA VAL A 76 -19.92 1.07 -3.28
C VAL A 76 -18.92 0.91 -2.14
N HIS A 77 -18.50 2.02 -1.55
CA HIS A 77 -17.63 2.12 -0.38
C HIS A 77 -18.30 3.05 0.66
N SER A 78 -17.65 3.28 1.80
CA SER A 78 -18.15 4.17 2.86
C SER A 78 -18.48 5.57 2.34
N SER A 79 -17.48 6.19 1.70
CA SER A 79 -17.46 7.60 1.30
C SER A 79 -17.58 7.83 -0.21
N TYR A 80 -17.52 6.77 -1.03
CA TYR A 80 -17.62 6.88 -2.47
C TYR A 80 -18.27 5.67 -3.15
N ALA A 81 -18.65 5.85 -4.41
CA ALA A 81 -19.11 4.78 -5.29
C ALA A 81 -18.40 4.87 -6.65
N VAL A 82 -18.24 3.73 -7.34
CA VAL A 82 -17.75 3.74 -8.72
C VAL A 82 -18.94 3.57 -9.65
N VAL A 83 -19.09 4.52 -10.57
CA VAL A 83 -20.18 4.57 -11.54
C VAL A 83 -19.63 4.35 -12.94
N ARG A 84 -20.32 3.54 -13.75
CA ARG A 84 -19.94 3.24 -15.13
C ARG A 84 -21.04 3.63 -16.12
N ASN A 85 -20.64 4.34 -17.17
CA ASN A 85 -21.48 4.61 -18.34
C ASN A 85 -20.68 4.29 -19.63
N GLY A 86 -21.10 3.25 -20.36
CA GLY A 86 -20.34 2.74 -21.49
C GLY A 86 -18.94 2.27 -21.07
N ARG A 87 -17.91 2.91 -21.64
CA ARG A 87 -16.49 2.67 -21.32
C ARG A 87 -15.96 3.57 -20.20
N THR A 88 -16.66 4.65 -19.90
CA THR A 88 -16.25 5.63 -18.90
C THR A 88 -16.62 5.16 -17.50
N LYS A 89 -15.68 5.29 -16.57
CA LYS A 89 -15.90 5.07 -15.14
C LYS A 89 -15.47 6.31 -14.38
N VAL A 90 -16.24 6.65 -13.36
CA VAL A 90 -16.02 7.82 -12.51
C VAL A 90 -16.21 7.41 -11.07
N LEU A 91 -15.38 7.96 -10.20
CA LEU A 91 -15.56 7.88 -8.76
C LEU A 91 -16.49 9.00 -8.29
N LEU A 92 -17.50 8.65 -7.52
CA LEU A 92 -18.49 9.58 -7.01
C LEU A 92 -18.38 9.62 -5.49
N TYR A 93 -17.84 10.71 -4.94
CA TYR A 93 -17.82 10.97 -3.51
C TYR A 93 -19.19 11.51 -3.07
N THR A 94 -19.80 10.84 -2.10
CA THR A 94 -21.19 11.08 -1.67
C THR A 94 -21.36 10.68 -0.22
N GLU A 95 -22.15 11.44 0.53
CA GLU A 95 -22.55 11.03 1.89
C GLU A 95 -23.65 9.95 1.83
N GLN A 96 -24.40 9.92 0.73
CA GLN A 96 -25.48 8.96 0.53
C GLN A 96 -25.04 7.77 -0.32
N GLN A 97 -24.90 6.60 0.32
CA GLN A 97 -24.51 5.37 -0.37
C GLN A 97 -25.59 4.89 -1.35
N PRO A 98 -25.29 4.81 -2.66
CA PRO A 98 -26.21 4.24 -3.64
C PRO A 98 -26.25 2.72 -3.54
N LEU A 99 -27.35 2.11 -4.00
CA LEU A 99 -27.43 0.65 -4.14
C LEU A 99 -26.59 0.16 -5.32
N LEU A 100 -25.94 -1.00 -5.16
CA LEU A 100 -25.25 -1.73 -6.21
C LEU A 100 -26.19 -2.01 -7.39
N ASP A 101 -25.67 -1.81 -8.59
CA ASP A 101 -26.39 -1.89 -9.86
C ASP A 101 -27.57 -0.94 -10.02
N SER A 102 -27.70 0.06 -9.15
CA SER A 102 -28.63 1.15 -9.41
C SER A 102 -28.12 2.04 -10.54
N THR A 103 -29.04 2.69 -11.24
CA THR A 103 -28.70 3.80 -12.13
C THR A 103 -28.84 5.08 -11.32
N VAL A 104 -27.75 5.84 -11.26
CA VAL A 104 -27.70 7.13 -10.57
C VAL A 104 -27.52 8.26 -11.57
N TYR A 105 -28.01 9.45 -11.19
CA TYR A 105 -27.86 10.69 -11.94
C TYR A 105 -27.10 11.70 -11.08
N PHE A 106 -26.15 12.40 -11.68
CA PHE A 106 -25.26 13.29 -10.95
C PHE A 106 -24.76 14.44 -11.82
N SER A 107 -24.38 15.52 -11.16
CA SER A 107 -23.77 16.70 -11.75
C SER A 107 -22.70 17.23 -10.80
N GLY A 108 -21.66 17.86 -11.37
CA GLY A 108 -20.56 18.42 -10.60
C GLY A 108 -19.34 18.65 -11.47
N GLU A 109 -18.32 19.24 -10.87
CA GLU A 109 -17.02 19.43 -11.50
C GLU A 109 -16.23 18.12 -11.42
N PHE A 110 -15.76 17.63 -12.57
CA PHE A 110 -14.86 16.49 -12.63
C PHE A 110 -13.44 16.92 -12.30
N ARG A 111 -12.79 16.18 -11.41
CA ARG A 111 -11.40 16.39 -11.00
C ARG A 111 -10.60 15.13 -11.23
N GLU A 112 -9.35 15.27 -11.66
CA GLU A 112 -8.44 14.13 -11.83
C GLU A 112 -8.07 13.58 -10.44
N ILE A 113 -7.96 12.26 -10.32
CA ILE A 113 -7.51 11.60 -9.09
C ILE A 113 -5.98 11.75 -9.03
N SER A 114 -5.48 12.43 -8.00
CA SER A 114 -4.05 12.63 -7.78
C SER A 114 -3.44 11.50 -6.96
N SER A 115 -2.22 11.08 -7.33
CA SER A 115 -1.42 10.12 -6.58
C SER A 115 -0.86 10.74 -5.29
N GLN A 116 -0.74 9.91 -4.26
CA GLN A 116 0.10 10.15 -3.09
C GLN A 116 1.25 9.15 -3.15
N ILE A 117 2.40 9.62 -3.60
CA ILE A 117 3.56 8.76 -3.84
C ILE A 117 4.21 8.46 -2.48
N SER A 118 4.46 7.18 -2.20
CA SER A 118 5.19 6.69 -1.04
C SER A 118 6.03 5.48 -1.42
N PHE A 119 7.13 5.22 -0.70
CA PHE A 119 7.98 4.03 -0.96
C PHE A 119 7.23 2.71 -0.73
N TYR A 120 6.30 2.70 0.23
CA TYR A 120 5.61 1.49 0.69
C TYR A 120 4.09 1.67 0.76
N GLY A 121 3.60 2.90 0.66
CA GLY A 121 2.18 3.22 0.71
C GLY A 121 1.38 2.72 -0.49
N PHE A 122 0.07 2.64 -0.30
CA PHE A 122 -0.88 2.31 -1.35
C PHE A 122 -1.21 3.54 -2.20
N ASP A 123 -0.94 3.48 -3.51
CA ASP A 123 -1.33 4.54 -4.44
C ASP A 123 -2.77 4.31 -4.94
N PHE A 124 -3.72 5.06 -4.36
CA PHE A 124 -5.12 5.00 -4.77
C PHE A 124 -5.34 5.45 -6.23
N ALA A 125 -4.58 6.44 -6.70
CA ALA A 125 -4.70 6.93 -8.06
C ALA A 125 -4.22 5.89 -9.06
N GLU A 126 -3.11 5.21 -8.78
CA GLU A 126 -2.63 4.09 -9.59
C GLU A 126 -3.65 2.95 -9.59
N TYR A 127 -4.14 2.55 -8.41
CA TYR A 127 -5.21 1.54 -8.28
C TYR A 127 -6.45 1.87 -9.11
N CYS A 128 -6.90 3.13 -9.08
CA CYS A 128 -8.02 3.60 -9.89
C CYS A 128 -7.69 3.57 -11.40
N ALA A 129 -6.49 4.03 -11.78
CA ALA A 129 -6.02 4.07 -13.16
C ALA A 129 -5.93 2.67 -13.78
N GLU A 130 -5.45 1.66 -13.04
CA GLU A 130 -5.42 0.26 -13.48
C GLU A 130 -6.80 -0.27 -13.85
N ARG A 131 -7.85 0.31 -13.26
CA ARG A 131 -9.25 -0.07 -13.46
C ARG A 131 -9.96 0.84 -14.45
N GLY A 132 -9.26 1.81 -15.03
CA GLY A 132 -9.79 2.81 -15.96
C GLY A 132 -10.68 3.85 -15.30
N VAL A 133 -10.39 4.20 -14.05
CA VAL A 133 -11.03 5.29 -13.29
C VAL A 133 -9.97 6.38 -13.12
N TYR A 134 -10.17 7.55 -13.71
CA TYR A 134 -9.20 8.66 -13.65
C TYR A 134 -9.79 9.92 -13.04
N TRP A 135 -11.11 9.98 -12.94
CA TRP A 135 -11.85 11.18 -12.59
C TRP A 135 -12.77 10.90 -11.42
N TYR A 136 -12.90 11.88 -10.55
CA TYR A 136 -13.90 11.90 -9.49
C TYR A 136 -14.81 13.12 -9.57
N VAL A 137 -15.97 13.01 -8.95
CA VAL A 137 -16.93 14.09 -8.74
C VAL A 137 -17.44 14.02 -7.31
N VAL A 138 -17.59 15.17 -6.65
CA VAL A 138 -18.19 15.28 -5.31
C VAL A 138 -19.62 15.75 -5.47
N CYS A 139 -20.59 14.87 -5.19
CA CYS A 139 -22.02 15.19 -5.28
C CYS A 139 -22.87 14.10 -4.62
N ASP A 140 -24.02 14.49 -4.08
CA ASP A 140 -25.07 13.54 -3.71
C ASP A 140 -25.91 13.20 -4.96
N PRO A 141 -25.92 11.95 -5.44
CA PRO A 141 -26.57 11.63 -6.68
C PRO A 141 -28.04 11.23 -6.48
N GLU A 142 -28.86 11.45 -7.50
CA GLU A 142 -30.24 10.98 -7.52
C GLU A 142 -30.33 9.50 -7.93
N GLY A 143 -31.46 8.84 -7.63
CA GLY A 143 -31.71 7.46 -8.08
C GLY A 143 -31.13 6.34 -7.21
N LEU A 144 -30.60 6.68 -6.03
CA LEU A 144 -29.90 5.80 -5.07
C LEU A 144 -30.57 4.44 -4.80
N ASN A 145 -31.89 4.35 -4.87
CA ASN A 145 -32.69 3.21 -4.39
C ASN A 145 -33.26 2.29 -5.49
N LYS A 146 -33.01 2.57 -6.77
CA LYS A 146 -33.60 1.82 -7.90
C LYS A 146 -32.62 0.79 -8.47
N THR A 147 -32.76 -0.48 -8.09
CA THR A 147 -31.93 -1.59 -8.60
C THR A 147 -32.79 -2.78 -9.03
N HIS A 148 -32.39 -3.43 -10.13
CA HIS A 148 -33.04 -4.63 -10.66
C HIS A 148 -32.20 -5.90 -10.45
N SER A 149 -30.98 -5.78 -9.93
CA SER A 149 -30.08 -6.93 -9.76
C SER A 149 -30.34 -7.69 -8.46
N MET A 150 -29.93 -8.96 -8.42
CA MET A 150 -30.01 -9.77 -7.20
C MET A 150 -29.15 -9.17 -6.07
N ARG A 151 -27.91 -8.76 -6.36
CA ARG A 151 -27.03 -8.16 -5.34
C ARG A 151 -27.55 -6.82 -4.81
N GLY A 152 -28.13 -5.99 -5.67
CA GLY A 152 -28.74 -4.73 -5.24
C GLY A 152 -30.00 -4.92 -4.41
N ARG A 153 -30.84 -5.92 -4.74
CA ARG A 153 -32.00 -6.31 -3.90
C ARG A 153 -31.57 -6.85 -2.55
N LEU A 154 -30.48 -7.63 -2.51
CA LEU A 154 -29.89 -8.11 -1.26
C LEU A 154 -29.42 -6.93 -0.40
N GLN A 155 -28.65 -6.00 -0.99
CA GLN A 155 -28.17 -4.80 -0.28
C GLN A 155 -29.33 -3.91 0.20
N LYS A 156 -30.40 -3.77 -0.59
CA LYS A 156 -31.61 -3.05 -0.20
C LYS A 156 -32.25 -3.64 1.07
N ARG A 157 -32.25 -4.97 1.20
CA ARG A 157 -32.77 -5.66 2.38
C ARG A 157 -31.86 -5.46 3.59
N VAL A 158 -30.54 -5.51 3.40
CA VAL A 158 -29.55 -5.18 4.45
C VAL A 158 -29.74 -3.75 4.95
N ARG A 159 -29.98 -2.79 4.05
CA ARG A 159 -30.23 -1.38 4.41
C ARG A 159 -31.44 -1.17 5.33
N SER A 160 -32.42 -2.08 5.30
CA SER A 160 -33.61 -2.00 6.17
C SER A 160 -33.45 -2.69 7.54
N MET A 161 -32.28 -3.26 7.83
CA MET A 161 -31.98 -3.90 9.11
C MET A 161 -31.48 -2.87 10.13
N ASP A 162 -31.38 -3.29 11.39
CA ASP A 162 -30.77 -2.48 12.44
C ASP A 162 -29.32 -2.14 12.12
N GLU A 163 -28.83 -1.02 12.68
CA GLU A 163 -27.51 -0.46 12.37
C GLU A 163 -26.36 -1.46 12.59
N GLN A 164 -26.42 -2.27 13.65
CA GLN A 164 -25.35 -3.22 13.99
C GLN A 164 -25.29 -4.36 12.97
N ASN A 165 -26.43 -5.00 12.67
CA ASN A 165 -26.48 -6.04 11.63
C ASN A 165 -26.16 -5.46 10.25
N LYS A 166 -26.65 -4.26 9.94
CA LYS A 166 -26.38 -3.57 8.66
C LYS A 166 -24.88 -3.39 8.44
N ALA A 167 -24.15 -2.89 9.43
CA ALA A 167 -22.69 -2.70 9.36
C ALA A 167 -21.97 -4.05 9.10
N VAL A 168 -22.24 -5.06 9.92
CA VAL A 168 -21.60 -6.37 9.82
C VAL A 168 -21.91 -7.06 8.48
N LEU A 169 -23.14 -6.96 7.98
CA LEU A 169 -23.56 -7.52 6.69
C LEU A 169 -22.92 -6.77 5.51
N ASN A 170 -22.83 -5.45 5.57
CA ASN A 170 -22.14 -4.63 4.58
C ASN A 170 -20.66 -5.01 4.47
N ARG A 171 -20.00 -5.18 5.63
CA ARG A 171 -18.60 -5.62 5.72
C ARG A 171 -18.39 -7.01 5.12
N ILE A 172 -19.19 -8.00 5.53
CA ILE A 172 -18.97 -9.41 5.16
C ILE A 172 -19.41 -9.74 3.73
N ILE A 173 -20.59 -9.27 3.31
CA ILE A 173 -21.19 -9.66 2.02
C ILE A 173 -20.71 -8.76 0.89
N PHE A 174 -20.67 -7.45 1.13
CA PHE A 174 -20.41 -6.45 0.09
C PHE A 174 -19.00 -5.86 0.15
N GLY A 175 -18.26 -6.06 1.25
CA GLY A 175 -16.94 -5.47 1.45
C GLY A 175 -16.98 -3.96 1.66
N ILE A 176 -18.14 -3.41 2.04
CA ILE A 176 -18.30 -1.99 2.37
C ILE A 176 -17.89 -1.83 3.84
N ARG A 177 -16.80 -1.09 4.08
CA ARG A 177 -16.21 -0.89 5.41
C ARG A 177 -16.41 0.55 5.86
N SER A 178 -16.54 0.79 7.16
CA SER A 178 -16.22 2.06 7.81
C SER A 178 -14.77 2.08 8.29
N ASP A 179 -14.22 3.26 8.54
CA ASP A 179 -12.82 3.45 8.95
C ASP A 179 -12.47 2.70 10.27
N ASP A 180 -13.47 2.37 11.10
CA ASP A 180 -13.33 1.61 12.35
C ASP A 180 -13.44 0.07 12.20
N ASP A 181 -13.63 -0.47 10.99
CA ASP A 181 -13.94 -1.89 10.79
C ASP A 181 -12.70 -2.79 10.87
N GLY A 182 -12.38 -3.27 12.07
CA GLY A 182 -11.38 -4.31 12.32
C GLY A 182 -11.64 -5.59 11.52
N LEU A 183 -10.91 -5.76 10.40
CA LEU A 183 -10.42 -7.00 9.81
C LEU A 183 -9.56 -6.72 8.55
N GLU A 184 -8.65 -5.76 8.64
CA GLU A 184 -7.86 -5.25 7.51
C GLU A 184 -6.66 -6.14 7.14
N GLY A 185 -6.74 -7.42 7.47
CA GLY A 185 -5.74 -8.40 7.09
C GLY A 185 -5.79 -8.70 5.59
N TRP A 186 -4.66 -9.17 5.08
CA TRP A 186 -4.53 -9.76 3.74
C TRP A 186 -5.56 -10.86 3.44
N LEU A 187 -6.14 -11.50 4.47
CA LEU A 187 -7.21 -12.46 4.32
C LEU A 187 -8.38 -11.88 3.51
N ASN A 188 -8.86 -10.68 3.81
CA ASN A 188 -9.99 -10.11 3.07
C ASN A 188 -9.63 -9.80 1.60
N ASP A 189 -8.46 -9.23 1.37
CA ASP A 189 -7.99 -8.84 0.04
C ASP A 189 -7.73 -10.03 -0.88
N THR A 190 -7.44 -11.20 -0.32
CA THR A 190 -7.35 -12.43 -1.13
C THR A 190 -8.71 -12.94 -1.64
N GLY A 191 -9.82 -12.29 -1.27
CA GLY A 191 -11.17 -12.79 -1.54
C GLY A 191 -11.50 -14.04 -0.72
N PHE A 192 -10.88 -14.16 0.44
CA PHE A 192 -10.90 -15.35 1.29
C PHE A 192 -12.29 -15.73 1.76
N SER A 193 -13.15 -14.76 2.03
CA SER A 193 -14.54 -14.98 2.49
C SER A 193 -15.36 -15.76 1.45
N LEU A 194 -15.33 -15.35 0.17
CA LEU A 194 -16.01 -16.05 -0.92
C LEU A 194 -15.42 -17.44 -1.19
N SER A 195 -14.09 -17.55 -1.20
CA SER A 195 -13.41 -18.85 -1.36
C SER A 195 -13.68 -19.79 -0.17
N GLY A 196 -13.80 -19.22 1.02
CA GLY A 196 -14.16 -19.87 2.27
C GLY A 196 -15.59 -20.35 2.26
N MET A 197 -16.54 -19.52 1.80
CA MET A 197 -17.95 -19.93 1.64
C MET A 197 -18.05 -21.19 0.79
N ILE A 198 -17.41 -21.23 -0.37
CA ILE A 198 -17.45 -22.42 -1.23
C ILE A 198 -16.83 -23.65 -0.52
N ALA A 199 -15.74 -23.46 0.25
CA ALA A 199 -15.12 -24.54 1.01
C ALA A 199 -16.03 -25.05 2.15
N PHE A 200 -16.70 -24.15 2.86
CA PHE A 200 -17.64 -24.48 3.91
C PHE A 200 -18.85 -25.25 3.35
N ILE A 201 -19.42 -24.80 2.24
CA ILE A 201 -20.51 -25.51 1.55
C ILE A 201 -20.05 -26.91 1.12
N ASP A 202 -18.82 -27.07 0.59
CA ASP A 202 -18.30 -28.40 0.22
C ASP A 202 -18.17 -29.34 1.43
N ILE A 203 -17.77 -28.83 2.60
CA ILE A 203 -17.71 -29.59 3.85
C ILE A 203 -19.11 -30.06 4.28
N VAL A 204 -20.11 -29.18 4.21
CA VAL A 204 -21.51 -29.53 4.53
C VAL A 204 -22.04 -30.58 3.56
N LEU A 205 -21.88 -30.35 2.25
CA LEU A 205 -22.35 -31.26 1.21
C LEU A 205 -21.66 -32.63 1.26
N LYS A 206 -20.41 -32.71 1.77
CA LYS A 206 -19.73 -33.99 1.97
C LYS A 206 -20.50 -34.93 2.92
N LYS A 207 -21.32 -34.39 3.82
CA LYS A 207 -22.16 -35.19 4.74
C LYS A 207 -23.46 -35.67 4.11
N ILE A 208 -23.89 -35.09 2.99
CA ILE A 208 -25.26 -35.24 2.47
C ILE A 208 -25.29 -35.74 1.01
N CYS A 209 -24.24 -35.50 0.21
CA CYS A 209 -24.22 -35.80 -1.22
C CYS A 209 -23.08 -36.76 -1.60
N TYR A 210 -23.33 -37.57 -2.64
CA TYR A 210 -22.29 -38.37 -3.30
C TYR A 210 -21.22 -37.48 -3.98
N PRO A 211 -19.98 -37.96 -4.17
CA PRO A 211 -18.88 -37.15 -4.70
C PRO A 211 -19.17 -36.44 -6.02
N ASP A 212 -19.83 -37.10 -6.99
CA ASP A 212 -20.11 -36.50 -8.30
C ASP A 212 -21.23 -35.47 -8.25
N GLN A 213 -22.26 -35.72 -7.44
CA GLN A 213 -23.33 -34.73 -7.18
C GLN A 213 -22.74 -33.50 -6.49
N ARG A 214 -21.90 -33.70 -5.47
CA ARG A 214 -21.23 -32.63 -4.74
C ARG A 214 -20.41 -31.74 -5.66
N LYS A 215 -19.56 -32.32 -6.52
CA LYS A 215 -18.76 -31.56 -7.50
C LYS A 215 -19.63 -30.72 -8.44
N LYS A 216 -20.75 -31.26 -8.93
CA LYS A 216 -21.70 -30.52 -9.78
C LYS A 216 -22.33 -29.35 -9.04
N ILE A 217 -22.81 -29.57 -7.81
CA ILE A 217 -23.41 -28.52 -6.97
C ILE A 217 -22.40 -27.40 -6.72
N ILE A 218 -21.16 -27.73 -6.32
CA ILE A 218 -20.13 -26.72 -6.05
C ILE A 218 -19.80 -25.87 -7.27
N ARG A 219 -19.74 -26.46 -8.47
CA ARG A 219 -19.55 -25.70 -9.73
C ARG A 219 -20.72 -24.75 -10.00
N ILE A 220 -21.95 -25.22 -9.80
CA ILE A 220 -23.17 -24.39 -9.98
C ILE A 220 -23.17 -23.23 -8.98
N VAL A 221 -22.91 -23.50 -7.70
CA VAL A 221 -22.85 -22.46 -6.65
C VAL A 221 -21.75 -21.44 -6.95
N THR A 222 -20.56 -21.91 -7.36
CA THR A 222 -19.44 -21.01 -7.73
C THR A 222 -19.81 -20.12 -8.92
N LEU A 223 -20.45 -20.67 -9.96
CA LEU A 223 -20.90 -19.91 -11.13
C LEU A 223 -22.00 -18.91 -10.76
N ALA A 224 -22.97 -19.32 -9.95
CA ALA A 224 -24.05 -18.45 -9.48
C ALA A 224 -23.50 -17.29 -8.64
N ALA A 225 -22.58 -17.55 -7.72
CA ALA A 225 -21.88 -16.50 -6.97
C ALA A 225 -21.09 -15.57 -7.90
N GLY A 226 -20.40 -16.12 -8.91
CA GLY A 226 -19.74 -15.34 -9.96
C GLY A 226 -20.70 -14.42 -10.71
N LEU A 227 -21.88 -14.90 -11.09
CA LEU A 227 -22.89 -14.08 -11.77
C LEU A 227 -23.48 -12.98 -10.86
N ILE A 228 -23.76 -13.29 -9.60
CA ILE A 228 -24.33 -12.34 -8.64
C ILE A 228 -23.33 -11.22 -8.31
N PHE A 229 -22.05 -11.57 -8.10
CA PHE A 229 -21.01 -10.64 -7.65
C PHE A 229 -20.09 -10.17 -8.80
N HIS A 230 -20.49 -10.34 -10.07
CA HIS A 230 -19.75 -9.91 -11.26
C HIS A 230 -18.31 -10.46 -11.38
N PHE A 231 -18.12 -11.74 -11.06
CA PHE A 231 -16.88 -12.48 -11.22
C PHE A 231 -15.69 -11.79 -10.53
N PRO A 232 -15.68 -11.75 -9.18
CA PRO A 232 -14.50 -11.32 -8.44
C PRO A 232 -13.33 -12.25 -8.74
N VAL A 233 -12.11 -11.71 -8.70
CA VAL A 233 -10.88 -12.37 -9.17
C VAL A 233 -10.73 -13.79 -8.60
N ILE A 234 -10.94 -13.95 -7.30
CA ILE A 234 -10.84 -15.26 -6.62
C ILE A 234 -11.78 -16.33 -7.21
N LEU A 235 -13.01 -15.95 -7.60
CA LEU A 235 -13.97 -16.84 -8.23
C LEU A 235 -13.62 -17.08 -9.70
N THR A 236 -13.14 -16.05 -10.41
CA THR A 236 -12.60 -16.21 -11.78
C THR A 236 -11.47 -17.23 -11.80
N VAL A 237 -10.49 -17.10 -10.89
CA VAL A 237 -9.37 -18.03 -10.75
C VAL A 237 -9.87 -19.46 -10.51
N ARG A 238 -10.90 -19.64 -9.68
CA ARG A 238 -11.52 -20.97 -9.46
C ARG A 238 -12.21 -21.51 -10.71
N ILE A 239 -13.11 -20.73 -11.32
CA ILE A 239 -13.92 -21.14 -12.47
C ILE A 239 -13.04 -21.50 -13.67
N VAL A 240 -12.03 -20.67 -13.98
CA VAL A 240 -11.14 -20.90 -15.13
C VAL A 240 -10.35 -22.20 -14.95
N PHE A 241 -9.83 -22.46 -13.76
CA PHE A 241 -9.13 -23.72 -13.52
C PHE A 241 -10.06 -24.93 -13.54
N ASP A 242 -11.26 -24.83 -12.98
CA ASP A 242 -12.24 -25.92 -13.08
C ASP A 242 -12.57 -26.23 -14.55
N LEU A 243 -12.71 -25.19 -15.39
CA LEU A 243 -12.93 -25.32 -16.83
C LEU A 243 -11.74 -26.00 -17.52
N VAL A 244 -10.52 -25.51 -17.31
CA VAL A 244 -9.29 -26.04 -17.91
C VAL A 244 -9.04 -27.49 -17.48
N CYS A 245 -9.25 -27.82 -16.21
CA CYS A 245 -9.13 -29.19 -15.68
C CYS A 245 -10.22 -30.14 -16.21
N SER A 246 -11.41 -29.62 -16.54
CA SER A 246 -12.49 -30.41 -17.13
C SER A 246 -12.39 -30.57 -18.65
N GLY A 247 -11.54 -29.78 -19.31
CA GLY A 247 -11.36 -29.80 -20.76
C GLY A 247 -10.24 -30.73 -21.24
N HIS A 248 -10.01 -30.74 -22.54
CA HIS A 248 -8.96 -31.52 -23.23
C HIS A 248 -7.58 -30.82 -23.19
N VAL A 249 -7.18 -30.32 -22.02
CA VAL A 249 -5.86 -29.72 -21.79
C VAL A 249 -4.99 -30.71 -21.04
N ARG A 250 -3.78 -30.97 -21.58
CA ARG A 250 -2.79 -31.87 -20.96
C ARG A 250 -2.41 -31.35 -19.58
N ASP A 251 -2.18 -32.27 -18.63
CA ASP A 251 -1.91 -31.96 -17.23
C ASP A 251 -0.76 -30.97 -17.04
N ASP A 252 0.31 -31.12 -17.81
CA ASP A 252 1.50 -30.25 -17.80
C ASP A 252 1.23 -28.82 -18.33
N GLN A 253 0.16 -28.64 -19.10
CA GLN A 253 -0.21 -27.36 -19.71
C GLN A 253 -1.31 -26.62 -18.93
N ARG A 254 -2.06 -27.31 -18.06
CA ARG A 254 -3.26 -26.77 -17.39
C ARG A 254 -2.98 -25.49 -16.62
N LEU A 255 -1.92 -25.46 -15.82
CA LEU A 255 -1.58 -24.32 -14.97
C LEU A 255 -1.30 -23.08 -15.82
N GLY A 256 -0.38 -23.18 -16.77
CA GLY A 256 -0.03 -22.07 -17.65
C GLY A 256 -1.21 -21.58 -18.51
N THR A 257 -2.02 -22.51 -19.05
CA THR A 257 -3.21 -22.13 -19.83
C THR A 257 -4.23 -21.39 -18.97
N ALA A 258 -4.49 -21.86 -17.75
CA ALA A 258 -5.42 -21.20 -16.85
C ALA A 258 -4.93 -19.80 -16.44
N LEU A 259 -3.64 -19.66 -16.11
CA LEU A 259 -3.03 -18.36 -15.76
C LEU A 259 -3.12 -17.37 -16.92
N LEU A 260 -2.77 -17.80 -18.14
CA LEU A 260 -2.87 -16.96 -19.32
C LEU A 260 -4.31 -16.48 -19.57
N MET A 261 -5.29 -17.37 -19.43
CA MET A 261 -6.72 -17.00 -19.55
C MET A 261 -7.13 -15.97 -18.50
N ILE A 262 -6.69 -16.14 -17.23
CA ILE A 262 -7.05 -15.21 -16.16
C ILE A 262 -6.43 -13.83 -16.41
N LEU A 263 -5.14 -13.77 -16.77
CA LEU A 263 -4.45 -12.51 -17.05
C LEU A 263 -5.04 -11.75 -18.25
N ILE A 264 -5.59 -12.47 -19.24
CA ILE A 264 -6.32 -11.86 -20.35
C ILE A 264 -7.70 -11.33 -19.89
N LEU A 265 -8.41 -12.09 -19.06
CA LEU A 265 -9.75 -11.72 -18.58
C LEU A 265 -9.73 -10.59 -17.54
N LYS A 266 -8.66 -10.53 -16.74
CA LYS A 266 -8.50 -9.65 -15.57
C LYS A 266 -7.04 -9.14 -15.49
N PRO A 267 -6.55 -8.36 -16.49
CA PRO A 267 -5.16 -7.91 -16.51
C PRO A 267 -4.77 -7.08 -15.30
N TYR A 268 -5.68 -6.20 -14.84
CA TYR A 268 -5.53 -5.39 -13.63
C TYR A 268 -5.35 -6.21 -12.33
N ALA A 269 -5.70 -7.51 -12.35
CA ALA A 269 -5.59 -8.33 -11.15
C ALA A 269 -4.17 -8.86 -10.91
N ALA A 270 -3.24 -8.72 -11.86
CA ALA A 270 -1.93 -9.34 -11.81
C ALA A 270 -1.14 -9.02 -10.52
N GLY A 271 -1.16 -7.76 -10.07
CA GLY A 271 -0.52 -7.34 -8.81
C GLY A 271 -1.34 -7.59 -7.54
N SER A 272 -2.61 -7.98 -7.65
CA SER A 272 -3.52 -8.07 -6.50
C SER A 272 -3.31 -9.33 -5.66
N ALA A 273 -3.50 -9.22 -4.34
CA ALA A 273 -3.47 -10.37 -3.43
C ALA A 273 -4.51 -11.47 -3.81
N SER A 274 -5.70 -11.05 -4.27
CA SER A 274 -6.76 -11.95 -4.78
C SER A 274 -6.37 -12.82 -5.97
N PHE A 275 -5.31 -12.44 -6.69
CA PHE A 275 -4.71 -13.22 -7.76
C PHE A 275 -3.48 -13.98 -7.28
N LEU A 276 -2.53 -13.28 -6.63
CA LEU A 276 -1.21 -13.81 -6.29
C LEU A 276 -1.27 -15.00 -5.33
N PHE A 277 -2.01 -14.91 -4.22
CA PHE A 277 -2.06 -15.99 -3.24
C PHE A 277 -2.67 -17.29 -3.81
N PRO A 278 -3.88 -17.27 -4.44
CA PRO A 278 -4.46 -18.48 -5.01
C PRO A 278 -3.62 -19.11 -6.12
N VAL A 279 -2.95 -18.29 -6.93
CA VAL A 279 -2.05 -18.76 -8.00
C VAL A 279 -0.81 -19.42 -7.39
N MET A 280 -0.19 -18.78 -6.40
CA MET A 280 0.97 -19.31 -5.70
C MET A 280 0.67 -20.66 -5.05
N PHE A 281 -0.46 -20.77 -4.35
CA PHE A 281 -0.90 -22.04 -3.77
C PHE A 281 -1.04 -23.16 -4.81
N ARG A 282 -1.48 -22.83 -6.02
CA ARG A 282 -1.60 -23.81 -7.10
C ARG A 282 -0.24 -24.19 -7.69
N LEU A 283 0.65 -23.21 -7.89
CA LEU A 283 2.03 -23.43 -8.32
C LEU A 283 2.76 -24.36 -7.37
N VAL A 284 2.67 -24.11 -6.07
CA VAL A 284 3.34 -24.92 -5.04
C VAL A 284 2.71 -26.31 -4.92
N SER A 285 1.38 -26.43 -5.06
CA SER A 285 0.71 -27.74 -5.04
C SER A 285 0.96 -28.60 -6.29
N PHE A 286 1.60 -28.05 -7.33
CA PHE A 286 1.86 -28.73 -8.58
C PHE A 286 3.08 -29.66 -8.43
N GLY A 287 2.88 -30.98 -8.46
CA GLY A 287 3.98 -31.97 -8.40
C GLY A 287 3.87 -33.02 -7.28
N GLY A 288 2.84 -32.96 -6.43
CA GLY A 288 2.43 -34.08 -5.58
C GLY A 288 3.33 -34.40 -4.36
N LYS A 289 4.34 -33.57 -4.04
CA LYS A 289 5.12 -33.73 -2.78
C LYS A 289 4.43 -33.01 -1.62
N ASP A 290 4.87 -33.27 -0.38
CA ASP A 290 4.46 -32.46 0.77
C ASP A 290 5.12 -31.09 0.71
N HIS A 291 4.35 -30.09 0.29
CA HIS A 291 4.83 -28.72 0.06
C HIS A 291 4.45 -27.75 1.18
N ARG A 292 4.12 -28.23 2.38
CA ARG A 292 3.70 -27.35 3.49
C ARG A 292 4.72 -26.25 3.80
N LEU A 293 6.01 -26.58 3.82
CA LEU A 293 7.08 -25.61 4.10
C LEU A 293 7.28 -24.62 2.94
N ASP A 294 7.14 -25.09 1.70
CA ASP A 294 7.18 -24.21 0.52
C ASP A 294 6.02 -23.22 0.56
N MET A 295 4.82 -23.68 0.95
CA MET A 295 3.65 -22.81 1.12
C MET A 295 3.92 -21.73 2.16
N LEU A 296 4.46 -22.09 3.33
CA LEU A 296 4.84 -21.11 4.37
C LEU A 296 5.78 -20.05 3.80
N TRP A 297 6.83 -20.49 3.11
CA TRP A 297 7.82 -19.61 2.50
C TRP A 297 7.19 -18.60 1.53
N TYR A 298 6.44 -19.09 0.53
CA TYR A 298 5.88 -18.22 -0.49
C TYR A 298 4.78 -17.30 0.04
N THR A 299 3.98 -17.74 1.02
CA THR A 299 3.01 -16.85 1.67
C THR A 299 3.69 -15.78 2.51
N SER A 300 4.77 -16.12 3.21
CA SER A 300 5.56 -15.15 3.97
C SER A 300 6.18 -14.10 3.06
N LEU A 301 6.73 -14.51 1.91
CA LEU A 301 7.21 -13.58 0.89
C LEU A 301 6.10 -12.65 0.38
N LEU A 302 4.94 -13.20 0.01
CA LEU A 302 3.83 -12.39 -0.50
C LEU A 302 3.25 -11.44 0.56
N GLN A 303 3.15 -11.88 1.81
CA GLN A 303 2.69 -11.01 2.90
C GLN A 303 3.65 -9.84 3.10
N SER A 304 4.96 -10.09 3.21
CA SER A 304 5.95 -9.02 3.37
C SER A 304 5.97 -8.06 2.17
N LEU A 305 5.84 -8.56 0.94
CA LEU A 305 5.87 -7.72 -0.26
C LEU A 305 4.60 -6.86 -0.45
N LEU A 306 3.43 -7.37 -0.08
CA LEU A 306 2.15 -6.70 -0.33
C LEU A 306 1.62 -5.91 0.87
N TYR A 307 2.00 -6.31 2.09
CA TYR A 307 1.45 -5.79 3.34
C TYR A 307 2.51 -5.30 4.31
N HIS A 308 3.80 -5.43 3.95
CA HIS A 308 4.93 -5.00 4.79
C HIS A 308 4.92 -5.59 6.21
N ARG A 309 4.25 -6.73 6.38
CA ARG A 309 4.18 -7.52 7.61
C ARG A 309 4.03 -8.99 7.27
N ILE A 310 4.46 -9.86 8.17
CA ILE A 310 4.22 -11.31 8.09
C ILE A 310 3.54 -11.75 9.37
N ASN A 311 2.50 -12.57 9.25
CA ASN A 311 1.89 -13.26 10.38
C ASN A 311 2.06 -14.78 10.25
N PRO A 312 3.10 -15.38 10.87
CA PRO A 312 3.30 -16.82 10.83
C PRO A 312 2.11 -17.62 11.37
N ALA A 313 1.42 -17.10 12.39
CA ALA A 313 0.28 -17.77 13.00
C ALA A 313 -0.91 -17.86 12.03
N GLU A 314 -1.25 -16.77 11.35
CA GLU A 314 -2.30 -16.75 10.33
C GLU A 314 -1.98 -17.67 9.16
N ILE A 315 -0.72 -17.76 8.73
CA ILE A 315 -0.32 -18.67 7.65
C ILE A 315 -0.53 -20.12 8.08
N VAL A 316 -0.07 -20.50 9.28
CA VAL A 316 -0.25 -21.86 9.80
C VAL A 316 -1.73 -22.20 9.98
N LEU A 317 -2.52 -21.24 10.47
CA LEU A 317 -3.95 -21.39 10.71
C LEU A 317 -4.81 -21.15 9.47
N TYR A 318 -4.22 -20.77 8.33
CA TYR A 318 -4.92 -20.34 7.12
C TYR A 318 -6.05 -21.28 6.70
N ARG A 319 -5.79 -22.60 6.74
CA ARG A 319 -6.79 -23.62 6.37
C ARG A 319 -8.04 -23.56 7.27
N TYR A 320 -7.85 -23.32 8.56
CA TYR A 320 -8.93 -23.26 9.54
C TYR A 320 -9.65 -21.92 9.49
N LEU A 321 -8.89 -20.82 9.45
CA LEU A 321 -9.42 -19.47 9.25
C LEU A 321 -10.31 -19.40 8.00
N ARG A 322 -9.93 -20.11 6.93
CA ARG A 322 -10.73 -20.17 5.69
C ARG A 322 -12.12 -20.74 5.90
N ILE A 323 -12.22 -21.78 6.72
CA ILE A 323 -13.48 -22.44 7.02
C ILE A 323 -14.32 -21.56 7.95
N VAL A 324 -13.68 -20.92 8.93
CA VAL A 324 -14.34 -20.00 9.89
C VAL A 324 -14.91 -18.78 9.16
N CYS A 325 -14.11 -18.09 8.34
CA CYS A 325 -14.59 -16.98 7.53
C CYS A 325 -15.67 -17.42 6.52
N GLY A 326 -15.56 -18.63 5.97
CA GLY A 326 -16.57 -19.21 5.10
C GLY A 326 -17.90 -19.49 5.80
N PHE A 327 -17.84 -19.97 7.05
CA PHE A 327 -19.00 -20.12 7.92
C PHE A 327 -19.62 -18.75 8.19
N LEU A 328 -18.83 -17.76 8.61
CA LEU A 328 -19.31 -16.41 8.90
C LEU A 328 -20.00 -15.78 7.69
N TRP A 329 -19.40 -15.90 6.49
CA TRP A 329 -20.01 -15.42 5.25
C TRP A 329 -21.35 -16.11 4.95
N THR A 330 -21.41 -17.43 5.15
CA THR A 330 -22.65 -18.20 4.96
C THR A 330 -23.72 -17.82 5.98
N ALA A 331 -23.34 -17.64 7.25
CA ALA A 331 -24.23 -17.19 8.31
C ALA A 331 -24.75 -15.77 8.04
N ALA A 332 -23.89 -14.87 7.56
CA ALA A 332 -24.27 -13.52 7.12
C ALA A 332 -25.31 -13.56 6.00
N LEU A 333 -25.10 -14.38 4.97
CA LEU A 333 -26.10 -14.51 3.90
C LEU A 333 -27.44 -15.06 4.42
N LEU A 334 -27.42 -16.00 5.36
CA LEU A 334 -28.64 -16.55 5.96
C LEU A 334 -29.35 -15.53 6.86
N SER A 335 -28.62 -14.73 7.63
CA SER A 335 -29.22 -13.76 8.55
C SER A 335 -29.97 -12.65 7.81
N VAL A 336 -29.63 -12.38 6.54
CA VAL A 336 -30.44 -11.49 5.68
C VAL A 336 -31.90 -11.97 5.57
N PHE A 337 -32.12 -13.28 5.63
CA PHE A 337 -33.44 -13.90 5.57
C PHE A 337 -33.96 -14.33 6.95
N LEU A 338 -33.06 -14.61 7.89
CA LEU A 338 -33.32 -15.11 9.24
C LEU A 338 -32.67 -14.18 10.28
N PRO A 339 -33.26 -13.00 10.56
CA PRO A 339 -32.60 -11.93 11.32
C PRO A 339 -32.40 -12.24 12.81
N PHE A 340 -32.91 -13.37 13.30
CA PHE A 340 -32.72 -13.82 14.69
C PHE A 340 -31.37 -14.53 14.93
N LEU A 341 -30.56 -14.75 13.88
CA LEU A 341 -29.22 -15.33 14.04
C LEU A 341 -28.28 -14.31 14.70
N PRO A 342 -27.46 -14.70 15.69
CA PRO A 342 -26.56 -13.80 16.43
C PRO A 342 -25.31 -13.46 15.61
N LEU A 343 -25.49 -12.77 14.48
CA LEU A 343 -24.42 -12.49 13.52
C LEU A 343 -23.38 -11.55 14.13
N VAL A 344 -23.81 -10.51 14.85
CA VAL A 344 -22.94 -9.50 15.42
C VAL A 344 -21.99 -10.12 16.45
N GLU A 345 -22.50 -10.93 17.38
CA GLU A 345 -21.69 -11.62 18.39
C GLU A 345 -20.74 -12.62 17.74
N THR A 346 -21.20 -13.32 16.70
CA THR A 346 -20.35 -14.27 15.95
C THR A 346 -19.20 -13.54 15.24
N ALA A 347 -19.48 -12.38 14.63
CA ALA A 347 -18.46 -11.56 13.98
C ALA A 347 -17.46 -11.02 15.01
N ARG A 348 -17.92 -10.45 16.13
CA ARG A 348 -17.06 -9.96 17.22
C ARG A 348 -16.13 -11.05 17.78
N LEU A 349 -16.62 -12.28 17.93
CA LEU A 349 -15.79 -13.40 18.38
C LEU A 349 -14.66 -13.70 17.37
N ILE A 350 -14.98 -13.70 16.08
CA ILE A 350 -13.99 -13.93 15.02
C ILE A 350 -12.99 -12.78 14.96
N ASP A 351 -13.45 -11.54 15.07
CA ASP A 351 -12.60 -10.35 15.10
C ASP A 351 -11.65 -10.39 16.31
N SER A 352 -12.13 -10.85 17.48
CA SER A 352 -11.29 -11.05 18.67
C SER A 352 -10.21 -12.11 18.47
N VAL A 353 -10.52 -13.20 17.76
CA VAL A 353 -9.52 -14.23 17.41
C VAL A 353 -8.47 -13.65 16.48
N LEU A 354 -8.87 -12.87 15.48
CA LEU A 354 -7.96 -12.31 14.49
C LEU A 354 -7.10 -11.19 15.10
N SER A 355 -7.66 -10.38 15.99
CA SER A 355 -6.92 -9.42 16.82
C SER A 355 -5.93 -10.12 17.76
N PHE A 356 -6.25 -11.29 18.32
CA PHE A 356 -5.25 -12.06 19.07
C PHE A 356 -4.10 -12.54 18.17
N LEU A 357 -4.37 -12.89 16.91
CA LEU A 357 -3.33 -13.34 16.00
C LEU A 357 -2.36 -12.22 15.59
N SER A 358 -2.76 -10.94 15.59
CA SER A 358 -1.87 -9.83 15.27
C SER A 358 -0.72 -9.67 16.28
N PHE A 359 -0.81 -10.27 17.47
CA PHE A 359 0.32 -10.37 18.40
C PHE A 359 1.53 -11.09 17.78
N PHE A 360 1.32 -11.94 16.77
CA PHE A 360 2.38 -12.66 16.06
C PHE A 360 2.84 -11.94 14.78
N ASP A 361 2.42 -10.69 14.55
CA ASP A 361 2.88 -9.90 13.42
C ASP A 361 4.37 -9.60 13.53
N ILE A 362 5.06 -9.76 12.41
CA ILE A 362 6.45 -9.38 12.22
C ILE A 362 6.46 -8.33 11.12
N ASN A 363 6.66 -7.07 11.52
CA ASN A 363 6.72 -5.94 10.60
C ASN A 363 8.01 -5.97 9.77
N GLY A 364 7.91 -5.56 8.52
CA GLY A 364 9.03 -5.38 7.62
C GLY A 364 8.72 -5.71 6.15
N SER A 365 9.23 -4.84 5.28
CA SER A 365 9.26 -5.09 3.84
C SER A 365 10.56 -5.81 3.45
N LEU A 366 10.45 -6.72 2.48
CA LEU A 366 11.61 -7.32 1.81
C LEU A 366 12.34 -6.34 0.89
N ILE A 367 11.65 -5.26 0.51
CA ILE A 367 12.16 -4.25 -0.39
C ILE A 367 12.96 -3.26 0.46
N GLY A 368 14.27 -3.18 0.23
CA GLY A 368 15.16 -2.30 0.99
C GLY A 368 16.63 -2.52 0.64
N PRO A 369 17.53 -1.67 1.16
CA PRO A 369 18.96 -1.73 0.87
C PRO A 369 19.63 -3.05 1.33
N GLY A 370 19.01 -3.78 2.26
CA GLY A 370 19.44 -5.11 2.69
C GLY A 370 19.10 -6.25 1.72
N LEU A 371 18.25 -6.04 0.70
CA LEU A 371 17.81 -7.11 -0.21
C LEU A 371 18.97 -7.95 -0.82
N PRO A 372 20.10 -7.37 -1.26
CA PRO A 372 21.24 -8.16 -1.75
C PRO A 372 21.79 -9.12 -0.70
N PHE A 373 21.89 -8.68 0.56
CA PHE A 373 22.35 -9.52 1.66
C PHE A 373 21.35 -10.66 1.96
N PHE A 374 20.04 -10.38 1.91
CA PHE A 374 19.02 -11.42 2.00
C PHE A 374 19.17 -12.50 0.92
N ILE A 375 19.38 -12.08 -0.33
CA ILE A 375 19.57 -13.00 -1.46
C ILE A 375 20.79 -13.89 -1.23
N LEU A 376 21.91 -13.31 -0.76
CA LEU A 376 23.12 -14.07 -0.41
C LEU A 376 22.87 -15.03 0.75
N LEU A 377 22.13 -14.60 1.78
CA LEU A 377 21.78 -15.43 2.93
C LEU A 377 20.95 -16.63 2.49
N ILE A 378 19.91 -16.44 1.69
CA ILE A 378 19.11 -17.54 1.13
C ILE A 378 19.94 -18.41 0.17
N ALA A 379 20.81 -17.83 -0.65
CA ALA A 379 21.69 -18.58 -1.53
C ALA A 379 22.66 -19.49 -0.76
N SER A 380 23.12 -19.06 0.43
CA SER A 380 23.99 -19.86 1.31
C SER A 380 23.30 -21.13 1.81
N LEU A 381 21.96 -21.12 1.93
CA LEU A 381 21.19 -22.28 2.38
C LEU A 381 21.05 -23.37 1.31
N ARG A 382 21.34 -23.09 0.03
CA ARG A 382 21.11 -24.02 -1.10
C ARG A 382 21.83 -25.36 -1.01
N LYS A 383 22.88 -25.45 -0.19
CA LYS A 383 23.64 -26.70 0.02
C LYS A 383 23.21 -27.46 1.28
N SER A 384 22.29 -26.91 2.07
CA SER A 384 21.81 -27.50 3.31
C SER A 384 20.71 -28.52 3.05
N GLU A 385 20.75 -29.67 3.72
CA GLU A 385 19.63 -30.62 3.74
C GLU A 385 18.37 -30.06 4.43
N TYR A 386 18.52 -28.98 5.21
CA TYR A 386 17.43 -28.30 5.92
C TYR A 386 16.89 -27.06 5.19
N GLU A 387 17.29 -26.82 3.94
CA GLU A 387 16.99 -25.59 3.19
C GLU A 387 15.51 -25.18 3.28
N SER A 388 14.58 -26.09 2.97
CA SER A 388 13.14 -25.79 2.98
C SER A 388 12.58 -25.43 4.35
N ARG A 389 13.21 -25.92 5.44
CA ARG A 389 12.84 -25.56 6.83
C ARG A 389 13.42 -24.22 7.25
N LEU A 390 14.65 -23.94 6.82
CA LEU A 390 15.39 -22.75 7.25
C LEU A 390 14.96 -21.48 6.51
N ARG A 391 14.59 -21.54 5.23
CA ARG A 391 14.18 -20.35 4.46
C ARG A 391 13.12 -19.47 5.16
N PRO A 392 11.94 -19.98 5.57
CA PRO A 392 10.94 -19.13 6.25
C PRO A 392 11.44 -18.59 7.58
N ILE A 393 12.16 -19.39 8.38
CA ILE A 393 12.73 -18.96 9.66
C ILE A 393 13.73 -17.82 9.44
N VAL A 394 14.61 -17.97 8.45
CA VAL A 394 15.59 -16.96 8.08
C VAL A 394 14.91 -15.67 7.66
N LEU A 395 13.84 -15.72 6.84
CA LEU A 395 13.06 -14.53 6.50
C LEU A 395 12.45 -13.86 7.72
N TRP A 396 11.81 -14.62 8.62
CA TRP A 396 11.18 -14.05 9.81
C TRP A 396 12.20 -13.39 10.75
N LEU A 397 13.33 -14.06 11.00
CA LEU A 397 14.43 -13.48 11.78
C LEU A 397 15.02 -12.26 11.08
N TYR A 398 15.12 -12.30 9.76
CA TYR A 398 15.68 -11.23 8.97
C TYR A 398 14.84 -9.94 9.06
N LEU A 399 13.51 -10.06 8.99
CA LEU A 399 12.60 -8.94 9.23
C LEU A 399 12.63 -8.50 10.71
N ALA A 400 12.50 -9.46 11.64
CA ALA A 400 12.43 -9.16 13.08
C ALA A 400 13.69 -8.45 13.62
N CYS A 401 14.87 -8.72 13.04
CA CYS A 401 16.12 -8.07 13.43
C CYS A 401 16.39 -6.74 12.70
N GLY A 402 15.50 -6.27 11.82
CA GLY A 402 15.71 -5.01 11.08
C GLY A 402 16.88 -5.05 10.08
N LEU A 403 17.38 -6.25 9.73
CA LEU A 403 18.52 -6.43 8.83
C LEU A 403 18.24 -5.95 7.40
N MET A 404 16.97 -5.70 7.07
CA MET A 404 16.53 -5.12 5.79
C MET A 404 17.05 -3.71 5.56
N HIS A 405 17.34 -3.00 6.64
CA HIS A 405 17.80 -1.64 6.60
C HIS A 405 19.08 -1.53 7.46
N PRO A 406 20.23 -2.03 6.99
CA PRO A 406 21.44 -2.12 7.81
C PRO A 406 22.11 -0.76 8.07
N PHE A 407 21.68 0.30 7.40
CA PHE A 407 22.30 1.62 7.45
C PHE A 407 21.49 2.60 8.30
N ALA A 408 22.11 3.70 8.70
CA ALA A 408 21.38 4.84 9.23
C ALA A 408 20.67 5.57 8.07
N GLU A 409 19.56 6.27 8.35
CA GLU A 409 18.88 7.07 7.35
C GLU A 409 18.02 8.17 7.98
N VAL A 410 17.72 9.19 7.19
CA VAL A 410 16.73 10.23 7.47
C VAL A 410 15.65 10.15 6.39
N THR A 411 14.39 9.96 6.77
CA THR A 411 13.25 9.90 5.87
C THR A 411 12.27 11.02 6.18
N PHE A 412 12.03 11.88 5.20
CA PHE A 412 10.91 12.82 5.17
C PHE A 412 9.70 12.10 4.58
N ILE A 413 8.68 11.90 5.41
CA ILE A 413 7.51 11.08 5.08
C ILE A 413 6.46 11.99 4.44
N ASN A 414 5.87 11.55 3.32
CA ASN A 414 4.80 12.28 2.67
C ASN A 414 3.49 12.15 3.44
N VAL A 415 3.29 13.02 4.42
CA VAL A 415 2.04 13.16 5.20
C VAL A 415 1.11 14.25 4.64
N GLY A 416 1.29 14.60 3.36
CA GLY A 416 0.58 15.69 2.69
C GLY A 416 1.04 17.05 3.20
N GLN A 417 0.09 17.89 3.63
CA GLN A 417 0.39 19.13 4.35
C GLN A 417 0.72 18.78 5.81
N GLY A 418 1.95 19.02 6.23
CA GLY A 418 2.46 18.69 7.57
C GLY A 418 3.88 18.12 7.54
N ASP A 419 4.47 17.94 8.71
CA ASP A 419 5.77 17.32 8.87
C ASP A 419 5.69 15.93 9.52
N SER A 420 6.48 15.01 8.99
CA SER A 420 6.88 13.82 9.73
C SER A 420 8.22 13.30 9.22
N ILE A 421 9.19 13.21 10.12
CA ILE A 421 10.57 12.91 9.78
C ILE A 421 11.08 11.79 10.69
N LEU A 422 11.48 10.68 10.09
CA LEU A 422 12.07 9.54 10.78
C LEU A 422 13.60 9.59 10.63
N ILE A 423 14.32 9.63 11.76
CA ILE A 423 15.77 9.41 11.81
C ILE A 423 16.01 8.04 12.43
N ARG A 424 16.65 7.18 11.67
CA ARG A 424 16.77 5.76 12.00
C ARG A 424 18.23 5.38 12.07
N MET A 425 18.66 4.76 13.17
CA MET A 425 20.01 4.23 13.32
C MET A 425 20.14 2.85 12.66
N PRO A 426 21.38 2.39 12.36
CA PRO A 426 21.63 1.08 11.77
C PRO A 426 20.87 -0.04 12.52
N LEU A 427 20.24 -0.95 11.78
CA LEU A 427 19.53 -2.11 12.34
C LEU A 427 18.41 -1.75 13.36
N ASN A 428 17.80 -0.57 13.24
CA ASN A 428 16.76 -0.10 14.17
C ASN A 428 17.22 -0.03 15.64
N THR A 429 18.54 0.11 15.91
CA THR A 429 19.04 0.13 17.30
C THR A 429 18.58 1.36 18.08
N TYR A 430 18.22 2.44 17.39
CA TYR A 430 17.65 3.66 17.94
C TYR A 430 16.88 4.38 16.85
N ASN A 431 15.67 4.84 17.14
CA ASN A 431 14.81 5.52 16.17
C ASN A 431 14.29 6.81 16.80
N ILE A 432 14.38 7.90 16.06
CA ILE A 432 13.95 9.23 16.46
C ILE A 432 12.90 9.66 15.46
N MET A 433 11.85 10.28 15.94
CA MET A 433 10.82 10.87 15.11
C MET A 433 10.70 12.35 15.44
N ILE A 434 10.60 13.18 14.41
CA ILE A 434 10.33 14.61 14.52
C ILE A 434 9.02 14.84 13.79
N ASP A 435 8.00 15.25 14.54
CA ASP A 435 6.62 15.42 14.09
C ASP A 435 5.98 14.15 13.49
N THR A 436 4.66 14.19 13.39
CA THR A 436 3.81 13.00 13.17
C THR A 436 2.72 13.23 12.12
N GLY A 437 2.70 14.40 11.48
CA GLY A 437 1.67 14.73 10.50
C GLY A 437 0.27 14.82 11.11
N LYS A 438 -0.72 14.98 10.23
CA LYS A 438 -2.14 15.07 10.60
C LYS A 438 -2.82 13.71 10.74
N PRO A 439 -3.94 13.63 11.50
CA PRO A 439 -4.65 12.37 11.74
C PRO A 439 -5.09 11.63 10.48
N SER A 440 -5.43 12.36 9.41
CA SER A 440 -5.85 11.75 8.13
C SER A 440 -4.74 11.05 7.36
N TYR A 441 -3.49 11.12 7.83
CA TYR A 441 -2.33 10.44 7.22
C TYR A 441 -1.69 9.42 8.18
N CYS A 442 -2.44 8.99 9.21
CA CYS A 442 -1.96 8.02 10.19
C CYS A 442 -1.59 6.68 9.53
N ASP A 443 -2.41 6.21 8.58
CA ASP A 443 -2.20 4.92 7.91
C ASP A 443 -0.95 4.94 7.00
N GLU A 444 -0.70 6.03 6.29
CA GLU A 444 0.50 6.22 5.46
C GLU A 444 1.75 6.24 6.34
N LEU A 445 1.68 6.96 7.47
CA LEU A 445 2.75 7.00 8.45
C LEU A 445 3.01 5.62 9.08
N ASP A 446 1.96 4.93 9.51
CA ASP A 446 2.05 3.59 10.10
C ASP A 446 2.62 2.58 9.08
N THR A 447 2.19 2.67 7.81
CA THR A 447 2.68 1.81 6.73
C THR A 447 4.19 1.93 6.53
N ILE A 448 4.75 3.15 6.51
CA ILE A 448 6.19 3.33 6.32
C ILE A 448 7.00 2.89 7.53
N LEU A 449 6.49 3.11 8.75
CA LEU A 449 7.12 2.65 9.98
C LEU A 449 7.15 1.11 10.05
N GLN A 450 6.02 0.45 9.75
CA GLN A 450 5.93 -1.00 9.66
C GLN A 450 6.85 -1.56 8.57
N ALA A 451 6.87 -0.97 7.37
CA ALA A 451 7.74 -1.40 6.29
C ALA A 451 9.22 -1.33 6.63
N LYS A 452 9.63 -0.30 7.38
CA LYS A 452 11.00 -0.13 7.90
C LYS A 452 11.28 -0.98 9.16
N SER A 453 10.35 -1.86 9.55
CA SER A 453 10.43 -2.73 10.74
C SER A 453 10.62 -1.94 12.04
N ILE A 454 10.09 -0.71 12.11
CA ILE A 454 10.11 0.10 13.32
C ILE A 454 9.08 -0.50 14.27
N ASN A 455 9.55 -0.97 15.43
CA ASN A 455 8.66 -1.46 16.51
C ASN A 455 8.78 -0.57 17.75
N LYS A 456 9.68 0.41 17.70
CA LYS A 456 9.94 1.33 18.80
C LYS A 456 10.48 2.66 18.29
N ILE A 457 9.87 3.76 18.72
CA ILE A 457 10.45 5.10 18.63
C ILE A 457 11.05 5.40 20.00
N HIS A 458 12.32 5.80 20.06
CA HIS A 458 13.00 6.02 21.34
C HIS A 458 12.84 7.47 21.79
N THR A 459 12.92 8.41 20.84
CA THR A 459 12.67 9.82 21.07
C THR A 459 11.68 10.33 20.03
N LEU A 460 10.58 10.90 20.49
CA LEU A 460 9.62 11.63 19.68
C LEU A 460 9.77 13.12 20.01
N PHE A 461 10.16 13.92 19.04
CA PHE A 461 10.11 15.38 19.12
C PHE A 461 8.84 15.87 18.45
N ILE A 462 8.15 16.80 19.10
CA ILE A 462 7.02 17.53 18.54
C ILE A 462 7.40 19.00 18.52
N THR A 463 7.55 19.57 17.33
CA THR A 463 8.04 20.93 17.15
C THR A 463 7.08 21.96 17.73
N HIS A 464 5.78 21.78 17.51
CA HIS A 464 4.69 22.57 18.07
C HIS A 464 3.36 21.80 18.00
N SER A 465 2.29 22.39 18.53
CA SER A 465 1.01 21.72 18.77
C SER A 465 0.03 21.69 17.60
N ASP A 466 0.41 22.20 16.42
CA ASP A 466 -0.52 22.24 15.29
C ASP A 466 -0.76 20.82 14.76
N LEU A 467 -1.98 20.58 14.30
CA LEU A 467 -2.45 19.23 13.99
C LEU A 467 -1.65 18.56 12.86
N ASP A 468 -1.07 19.32 11.95
CA ASP A 468 -0.22 18.82 10.88
C ASP A 468 1.23 18.50 11.33
N HIS A 469 1.52 18.66 12.62
CA HIS A 469 2.76 18.25 13.27
C HIS A 469 2.51 17.25 14.40
N SER A 470 1.60 17.56 15.34
CA SER A 470 1.34 16.74 16.52
C SER A 470 0.16 15.78 16.37
N GLY A 471 -0.48 15.73 15.20
CA GLY A 471 -1.77 15.08 14.99
C GLY A 471 -1.81 13.59 15.33
N ASN A 472 -0.71 12.87 15.12
CA ASN A 472 -0.59 11.44 15.44
C ASN A 472 0.31 11.17 16.66
N GLN A 473 0.65 12.17 17.47
CA GLN A 473 1.62 12.01 18.56
C GLN A 473 1.22 10.94 19.57
N ASP A 474 -0.05 10.88 19.96
CA ASP A 474 -0.54 9.96 21.00
C ASP A 474 -0.54 8.54 20.46
N TYR A 475 -1.04 8.36 19.23
CA TYR A 475 -0.99 7.09 18.52
C TYR A 475 0.45 6.58 18.41
N ILE A 476 1.38 7.43 17.99
CA ILE A 476 2.79 7.05 17.85
C ILE A 476 3.42 6.73 19.21
N ALA A 477 3.18 7.56 20.23
CA ALA A 477 3.74 7.35 21.56
C ALA A 477 3.27 6.03 22.19
N GLU A 478 1.99 5.70 22.02
CA GLU A 478 1.39 4.48 22.55
C GLU A 478 1.78 3.24 21.72
N HIS A 479 1.57 3.29 20.40
CA HIS A 479 1.73 2.13 19.50
C HIS A 479 3.20 1.76 19.28
N TYR A 480 4.09 2.76 19.20
CA TYR A 480 5.54 2.57 19.03
C TYR A 480 6.33 2.79 20.32
N HIS A 481 5.66 2.78 21.48
CA HIS A 481 6.27 2.79 22.81
C HIS A 481 7.41 3.81 22.98
N SER A 482 7.08 5.08 22.77
CA SER A 482 8.03 6.19 22.89
C SER A 482 8.59 6.31 24.30
N ASP A 483 9.92 6.13 24.47
CA ASP A 483 10.56 6.29 25.78
C ASP A 483 10.56 7.76 26.24
N ARG A 484 10.67 8.69 25.27
CA ARG A 484 10.73 10.13 25.50
C ARG A 484 9.91 10.85 24.47
N VAL A 485 9.00 11.69 24.93
CA VAL A 485 8.27 12.66 24.11
C VAL A 485 8.73 14.05 24.55
N ILE A 486 9.37 14.78 23.63
CA ILE A 486 9.95 16.11 23.87
C ILE A 486 9.12 17.12 23.10
N THR A 487 8.34 17.89 23.83
CA THR A 487 7.49 18.98 23.34
C THR A 487 7.97 20.35 23.81
N GLU A 488 8.92 20.39 24.75
CA GLU A 488 9.48 21.61 25.31
C GLU A 488 10.91 21.86 24.82
N HIS A 489 11.29 23.13 24.72
CA HIS A 489 12.64 23.54 24.35
C HIS A 489 13.72 22.89 25.23
N PHE A 490 14.77 22.43 24.57
CA PHE A 490 15.93 21.79 25.19
C PHE A 490 17.22 22.43 24.68
N HIS A 491 18.36 22.20 25.35
CA HIS A 491 19.65 22.65 24.81
C HIS A 491 20.27 21.54 23.96
N GLU A 492 20.52 20.39 24.59
CA GLU A 492 21.12 19.22 23.96
C GLU A 492 20.41 17.96 24.43
N GLN A 493 20.17 17.06 23.50
CA GLN A 493 19.60 15.76 23.76
C GLN A 493 20.39 14.68 22.99
N ILE A 494 20.96 13.73 23.72
CA ILE A 494 21.61 12.57 23.13
C ILE A 494 20.52 11.53 22.80
N CYS A 495 20.43 11.18 21.52
CA CYS A 495 19.49 10.24 20.95
C CYS A 495 20.26 9.07 20.32
N GLY A 496 20.63 8.10 21.17
CA GLY A 496 21.51 6.99 20.76
C GLY A 496 22.93 7.47 20.46
N ARG A 497 23.27 7.56 19.17
CA ARG A 497 24.58 8.04 18.69
C ARG A 497 24.51 9.43 18.05
N VAL A 498 23.33 10.05 18.03
CA VAL A 498 23.10 11.38 17.45
C VAL A 498 22.94 12.38 18.58
N LEU A 499 23.65 13.50 18.50
CA LEU A 499 23.40 14.66 19.35
C LEU A 499 22.41 15.57 18.63
N CYS A 500 21.23 15.77 19.23
CA CYS A 500 20.24 16.72 18.77
C CYS A 500 20.35 18.00 19.62
N GLN A 501 20.29 19.15 18.97
CA GLN A 501 20.26 20.48 19.60
C GLN A 501 18.99 21.20 19.17
N ASP A 502 18.32 21.88 20.10
CA ASP A 502 17.28 22.84 19.74
C ASP A 502 17.89 24.25 19.71
N LEU A 503 17.87 24.85 18.52
CA LEU A 503 18.48 26.14 18.26
C LEU A 503 17.54 27.32 18.56
N ASN A 504 16.26 27.06 18.84
CA ASN A 504 15.31 28.10 19.16
C ASN A 504 15.20 28.31 20.68
N SER A 505 15.26 29.57 21.12
CA SER A 505 15.07 29.95 22.52
C SER A 505 13.79 30.76 22.77
N ILE A 506 13.02 31.08 21.72
CA ILE A 506 11.82 31.90 21.82
C ILE A 506 10.68 31.09 22.44
N ARG A 507 10.00 31.68 23.43
CA ARG A 507 8.81 31.08 24.08
C ARG A 507 7.71 32.13 24.17
N ASN A 508 6.64 31.97 23.41
CA ASN A 508 5.51 32.89 23.39
C ASN A 508 4.19 32.17 23.04
N GLU A 509 3.11 32.93 22.85
CA GLU A 509 1.79 32.38 22.50
C GLU A 509 1.69 31.94 21.02
N ASP A 510 2.63 32.36 20.18
CA ASP A 510 2.68 31.97 18.77
C ASP A 510 3.41 30.63 18.63
N ALA A 511 2.64 29.60 18.30
CA ALA A 511 3.14 28.22 18.21
C ALA A 511 4.25 28.07 17.16
N ASN A 512 4.20 28.85 16.08
CA ASN A 512 5.19 28.84 15.02
C ASN A 512 6.50 29.47 15.50
N GLN A 513 6.43 30.60 16.19
CA GLN A 513 7.61 31.24 16.79
C GLN A 513 8.25 30.41 17.92
N SER A 514 7.44 29.62 18.60
CA SER A 514 7.88 28.71 19.66
C SER A 514 8.21 27.31 19.13
N SER A 515 8.30 27.11 17.81
CA SER A 515 8.66 25.81 17.23
C SER A 515 10.06 25.38 17.67
N LEU A 516 10.22 24.10 18.03
CA LEU A 516 11.55 23.51 18.19
C LEU A 516 12.30 23.55 16.86
N VAL A 517 13.56 23.99 16.87
CA VAL A 517 14.42 23.97 15.67
C VAL A 517 15.55 22.99 15.88
N ILE A 518 15.40 21.78 15.35
CA ILE A 518 16.27 20.65 15.67
C ILE A 518 17.44 20.58 14.69
N TYR A 519 18.64 20.73 15.22
CA TYR A 519 19.91 20.54 14.53
C TYR A 519 20.57 19.22 14.94
N PHE A 520 21.12 18.49 13.97
CA PHE A 520 21.90 17.29 14.24
C PHE A 520 22.86 16.97 13.09
N GLU A 521 23.88 16.16 13.38
CA GLU A 521 24.78 15.62 12.37
C GLU A 521 24.62 14.10 12.25
N LEU A 522 24.61 13.60 11.02
CA LEU A 522 24.59 12.18 10.72
C LEU A 522 25.44 11.87 9.50
N ASN A 523 26.39 10.95 9.65
CA ASN A 523 27.29 10.49 8.58
C ASN A 523 27.97 11.62 7.78
N GLY A 524 28.43 12.64 8.50
CA GLY A 524 29.15 13.80 7.93
C GLY A 524 28.26 14.79 7.16
N LEU A 525 26.94 14.67 7.30
CA LEU A 525 25.97 15.69 6.88
C LEU A 525 25.35 16.36 8.10
N SER A 526 25.17 17.66 8.01
CA SER A 526 24.46 18.48 8.98
C SER A 526 23.01 18.73 8.53
N PHE A 527 22.07 18.60 9.46
CA PHE A 527 20.63 18.67 9.21
C PHE A 527 20.02 19.76 10.07
N LEU A 528 19.14 20.58 9.49
CA LEU A 528 18.34 21.57 10.22
C LEU A 528 16.85 21.36 9.94
N MET A 529 16.10 20.97 10.98
CA MET A 529 14.65 20.80 10.95
C MET A 529 14.00 22.00 11.62
N THR A 530 13.43 22.90 10.82
CA THR A 530 12.96 24.20 11.31
C THR A 530 11.51 24.21 11.80
N GLY A 531 10.77 23.09 11.65
CA GLY A 531 9.33 23.09 11.90
C GLY A 531 8.67 24.25 11.15
N ASP A 532 7.87 25.02 11.87
CA ASP A 532 7.14 26.17 11.31
C ASP A 532 7.73 27.52 11.76
N ALA A 533 9.01 27.53 12.16
CA ALA A 533 9.75 28.73 12.53
C ALA A 533 9.61 29.84 11.48
N ASP A 534 9.20 31.02 11.95
CA ASP A 534 9.02 32.20 11.12
C ASP A 534 10.32 33.04 11.01
N GLU A 535 10.28 34.09 10.20
CA GLU A 535 11.41 35.01 10.00
C GLU A 535 11.94 35.64 11.30
N ILE A 536 11.12 35.84 12.33
CA ILE A 536 11.55 36.38 13.63
C ILE A 536 12.43 35.35 14.36
N THR A 537 11.99 34.09 14.34
CA THR A 537 12.71 32.95 14.90
C THR A 537 14.02 32.73 14.18
N GLU A 538 14.00 32.74 12.85
CA GLU A 538 15.18 32.56 12.01
C GLU A 538 16.24 33.64 12.26
N LYS A 539 15.84 34.92 12.37
CA LYS A 539 16.76 36.01 12.70
C LYS A 539 17.38 35.87 14.08
N THR A 540 16.64 35.32 15.03
CA THR A 540 17.15 35.04 16.39
C THR A 540 18.22 33.95 16.34
N ILE A 541 17.95 32.86 15.62
CA ILE A 541 18.90 31.75 15.42
C ILE A 541 20.18 32.26 14.74
N ILE A 542 20.06 33.05 13.67
CA ILE A 542 21.21 33.64 12.97
C ILE A 542 22.08 34.47 13.90
N ARG A 543 21.44 35.30 14.74
CA ARG A 543 22.15 36.17 15.70
C ARG A 543 22.92 35.35 16.72
N ASP A 544 22.30 34.29 17.23
CA ASP A 544 22.84 33.48 18.32
C ASP A 544 23.87 32.45 17.80
N TYR A 545 23.76 32.03 16.54
CA TYR A 545 24.63 31.06 15.87
C TYR A 545 25.24 31.59 14.57
N GLN A 546 26.13 32.58 14.64
CA GLN A 546 26.65 33.33 13.48
C GLN A 546 27.38 32.50 12.39
N ASN A 547 27.80 31.27 12.71
CA ASN A 547 28.51 30.38 11.77
C ASN A 547 27.70 29.12 11.43
N LEU A 548 26.39 29.11 11.73
CA LEU A 548 25.53 27.96 11.47
C LEU A 548 25.55 27.57 9.99
N ARG A 549 25.78 26.29 9.72
CA ARG A 549 25.66 25.68 8.40
C ARG A 549 24.83 24.41 8.51
N ALA A 550 24.10 24.10 7.45
CA ALA A 550 23.34 22.86 7.31
C ALA A 550 23.47 22.39 5.87
N ASP A 551 23.82 21.13 5.65
CA ASP A 551 23.85 20.54 4.30
C ASP A 551 22.43 20.23 3.81
N VAL A 552 21.54 19.83 4.74
CA VAL A 552 20.13 19.53 4.48
C VAL A 552 19.24 20.43 5.33
N LEU A 553 18.40 21.22 4.68
CA LEU A 553 17.42 22.11 5.31
C LEU A 553 16.01 21.58 5.07
N LYS A 554 15.23 21.33 6.13
CA LYS A 554 13.77 21.33 6.00
C LYS A 554 13.31 22.78 5.88
N VAL A 555 12.63 23.12 4.81
CA VAL A 555 12.15 24.49 4.55
C VAL A 555 11.06 24.83 5.56
N SER A 556 11.22 25.95 6.26
CA SER A 556 10.32 26.37 7.33
C SER A 556 8.87 26.52 6.85
N HIS A 557 7.93 26.13 7.71
CA HIS A 557 6.50 26.36 7.53
C HIS A 557 5.97 25.87 6.18
N HIS A 558 6.37 24.66 5.79
CA HIS A 558 5.96 24.00 4.55
C HIS A 558 6.31 24.78 3.27
N GLY A 559 7.23 25.74 3.36
CA GLY A 559 7.54 26.68 2.28
C GLY A 559 6.66 27.92 2.23
N SER A 560 6.06 28.33 3.35
CA SER A 560 5.37 29.62 3.48
C SER A 560 6.29 30.79 3.15
N SER A 561 5.72 31.92 2.74
CA SER A 561 6.47 33.14 2.46
C SER A 561 7.04 33.81 3.71
N THR A 562 6.53 33.44 4.89
CA THR A 562 6.90 33.95 6.22
C THR A 562 8.11 33.26 6.85
N GLY A 563 8.60 32.18 6.24
CA GLY A 563 9.79 31.44 6.67
C GLY A 563 10.80 31.28 5.53
N SER A 564 11.91 30.62 5.83
CA SER A 564 13.08 30.47 4.96
C SER A 564 13.49 31.82 4.36
N SER A 565 13.77 32.75 5.27
CA SER A 565 14.23 34.10 4.98
C SER A 565 15.51 34.10 4.15
N GLU A 566 15.73 35.21 3.46
CA GLU A 566 16.93 35.39 2.65
C GLU A 566 18.20 35.29 3.47
N GLU A 567 18.20 35.90 4.66
CA GLU A 567 19.32 35.88 5.59
C GLU A 567 19.65 34.46 6.08
N LEU A 568 18.63 33.65 6.38
CA LEU A 568 18.83 32.26 6.79
C LEU A 568 19.46 31.46 5.66
N LEU A 569 18.90 31.55 4.45
CA LEU A 569 19.39 30.80 3.29
C LEU A 569 20.83 31.21 2.91
N ASP A 570 21.15 32.50 3.00
CA ASP A 570 22.49 33.03 2.70
C ASP A 570 23.55 32.58 3.71
N GLN A 571 23.16 32.41 4.98
CA GLN A 571 24.02 31.91 6.04
C GLN A 571 24.21 30.38 5.95
N LEU A 572 23.11 29.63 5.85
CA LEU A 572 23.14 28.16 5.89
C LEU A 572 23.84 27.55 4.67
N ARG A 573 23.55 28.09 3.47
CA ARG A 573 23.99 27.55 2.16
C ARG A 573 23.78 26.04 2.03
N PRO A 574 22.54 25.56 2.14
CA PRO A 574 22.25 24.13 2.06
C PRO A 574 22.53 23.57 0.67
N ASP A 575 23.01 22.33 0.64
CA ASP A 575 23.18 21.55 -0.59
C ASP A 575 21.83 20.97 -1.07
N LEU A 576 20.89 20.81 -0.14
CA LEU A 576 19.54 20.34 -0.40
C LEU A 576 18.52 21.01 0.53
N ALA A 577 17.45 21.54 -0.04
CA ALA A 577 16.26 21.95 0.68
C ALA A 577 15.12 20.92 0.49
N VAL A 578 14.46 20.52 1.57
CA VAL A 578 13.31 19.61 1.53
C VAL A 578 12.06 20.37 1.98
N ILE A 579 11.01 20.32 1.17
CA ILE A 579 9.73 20.96 1.41
C ILE A 579 8.72 19.85 1.72
N SER A 580 8.20 19.81 2.95
CA SER A 580 7.05 18.97 3.30
C SER A 580 5.78 19.75 2.98
N ALA A 581 5.07 19.42 1.89
CA ALA A 581 3.81 20.08 1.53
C ALA A 581 2.94 19.15 0.67
N GLY A 582 1.62 19.34 0.74
CA GLY A 582 0.65 18.52 -0.02
C GLY A 582 0.27 19.14 -1.37
N SER A 583 -0.16 18.30 -2.33
CA SER A 583 -0.65 18.67 -3.68
C SER A 583 -1.73 19.74 -3.67
N TYR A 584 -2.71 19.57 -2.78
CA TYR A 584 -3.89 20.42 -2.63
C TYR A 584 -3.95 20.90 -1.20
N ASN A 585 -3.15 21.90 -0.89
CA ASN A 585 -3.26 22.61 0.37
C ASN A 585 -3.95 23.97 0.17
N LEU A 586 -4.80 24.33 1.14
CA LEU A 586 -5.56 25.58 1.13
C LEU A 586 -4.66 26.82 1.24
N TYR A 587 -3.39 26.62 1.63
CA TYR A 587 -2.41 27.65 1.88
C TYR A 587 -1.59 28.02 0.64
N HIS A 588 -1.71 27.25 -0.45
CA HIS A 588 -0.89 27.37 -1.66
C HIS A 588 0.62 27.30 -1.38
N HIS A 589 1.03 26.48 -0.41
CA HIS A 589 2.41 26.16 -0.09
C HIS A 589 2.95 25.05 -1.02
N PRO A 590 4.26 25.03 -1.33
CA PRO A 590 5.22 26.11 -1.08
C PRO A 590 4.86 27.37 -1.88
N SER A 591 5.10 28.53 -1.27
CA SER A 591 4.81 29.82 -1.89
C SER A 591 5.77 30.10 -3.06
N VAL A 592 5.29 30.83 -4.07
CA VAL A 592 6.12 31.24 -5.21
C VAL A 592 7.34 32.05 -4.74
N GLN A 593 7.18 32.87 -3.70
CA GLN A 593 8.27 33.67 -3.13
C GLN A 593 9.38 32.78 -2.55
N THR A 594 9.03 31.77 -1.76
CA THR A 594 10.00 30.85 -1.16
C THR A 594 10.73 30.04 -2.23
N LEU A 595 10.01 29.54 -3.24
CA LEU A 595 10.63 28.87 -4.38
C LEU A 595 11.60 29.79 -5.14
N GLN A 596 11.23 31.07 -5.33
CA GLN A 596 12.12 32.05 -5.96
C GLN A 596 13.40 32.29 -5.15
N ARG A 597 13.31 32.40 -3.81
CA ARG A 597 14.49 32.56 -2.93
C ARG A 597 15.47 31.40 -3.08
N LEU A 598 14.97 30.17 -3.14
CA LEU A 598 15.78 28.95 -3.34
C LEU A 598 16.43 28.94 -4.74
N LEU A 599 15.63 29.20 -5.79
CA LEU A 599 16.10 29.21 -7.18
C LEU A 599 17.18 30.27 -7.44
N GLN A 600 17.02 31.48 -6.89
CA GLN A 600 18.00 32.57 -7.03
C GLN A 600 19.35 32.23 -6.40
N ARG A 601 19.36 31.39 -5.37
CA ARG A 601 20.57 30.95 -4.65
C ARG A 601 21.12 29.63 -5.20
N HIS A 602 20.50 29.09 -6.26
CA HIS A 602 20.84 27.78 -6.83
C HIS A 602 20.79 26.63 -5.81
N ILE A 603 19.91 26.74 -4.81
CA ILE A 603 19.68 25.68 -3.83
C ILE A 603 18.73 24.66 -4.46
N PRO A 604 19.16 23.41 -4.71
CA PRO A 604 18.28 22.34 -5.15
C PRO A 604 17.22 22.07 -4.08
N TYR A 605 15.98 21.84 -4.51
CA TYR A 605 14.92 21.47 -3.59
C TYR A 605 14.13 20.25 -4.07
N LEU A 606 13.56 19.53 -3.11
CA LEU A 606 12.62 18.43 -3.33
C LEU A 606 11.35 18.69 -2.51
N ASN A 607 10.19 18.36 -3.06
CA ASN A 607 8.91 18.52 -2.41
C ASN A 607 8.25 17.15 -2.23
N THR A 608 7.79 16.83 -1.02
CA THR A 608 7.14 15.55 -0.72
C THR A 608 5.88 15.30 -1.55
N HIS A 609 5.18 16.35 -2.00
CA HIS A 609 4.08 16.22 -2.95
C HIS A 609 4.52 15.59 -4.28
N GLU A 610 5.61 16.09 -4.86
CA GLU A 610 6.05 15.67 -6.20
C GLU A 610 6.89 14.39 -6.15
N GLU A 611 7.66 14.24 -5.07
CA GLU A 611 8.66 13.20 -4.91
C GLU A 611 8.19 12.02 -4.06
N GLY A 612 7.08 12.19 -3.35
CA GLY A 612 6.66 11.29 -2.29
C GLY A 612 7.60 11.34 -1.11
N ASP A 613 7.80 10.18 -0.46
CA ASP A 613 8.79 10.05 0.60
C ASP A 613 10.21 10.36 0.06
N ILE A 614 11.00 11.09 0.84
CA ILE A 614 12.38 11.43 0.51
C ILE A 614 13.29 10.83 1.57
N THR A 615 14.22 9.96 1.19
CA THR A 615 15.13 9.28 2.14
C THR A 615 16.59 9.55 1.78
N ILE A 616 17.39 9.88 2.78
CA ILE A 616 18.85 9.96 2.71
C ILE A 616 19.42 8.79 3.50
N ILE A 617 20.01 7.82 2.79
CA ILE A 617 20.63 6.61 3.36
C ILE A 617 22.11 6.86 3.58
N CYS A 618 22.59 6.65 4.80
CA CYS A 618 23.97 6.85 5.21
C CYS A 618 24.81 5.59 4.94
N LEU A 619 25.44 5.52 3.77
CA LEU A 619 26.37 4.45 3.43
C LEU A 619 27.77 4.76 4.02
N PRO A 620 28.67 3.76 4.16
CA PRO A 620 29.97 3.96 4.80
C PRO A 620 30.87 5.02 4.17
N TYR A 621 30.70 5.33 2.88
CA TYR A 621 31.58 6.24 2.14
C TYR A 621 30.84 7.39 1.43
N CYS A 622 29.51 7.36 1.44
CA CYS A 622 28.68 8.38 0.78
C CYS A 622 27.28 8.37 1.37
N ASN A 623 26.49 9.40 1.07
CA ASN A 623 25.08 9.41 1.39
C ASN A 623 24.27 9.26 0.09
N LEU A 624 23.26 8.41 0.09
CA LEU A 624 22.40 8.16 -1.06
C LEU A 624 21.03 8.78 -0.80
N LEU A 625 20.69 9.81 -1.55
CA LEU A 625 19.34 10.36 -1.62
C LEU A 625 18.51 9.50 -2.58
N THR A 626 17.30 9.13 -2.16
CA THR A 626 16.30 8.46 -3.00
C THR A 626 14.92 9.06 -2.73
N THR A 627 14.06 9.11 -3.73
CA THR A 627 12.65 9.52 -3.60
C THR A 627 11.71 8.40 -4.02
N ALA A 628 10.48 8.40 -3.51
CA ALA A 628 9.46 7.43 -3.89
C ALA A 628 9.04 7.56 -5.37
N SER A 629 9.15 8.75 -5.95
CA SER A 629 9.01 9.00 -7.40
C SER A 629 10.13 8.38 -8.26
N GLY A 630 11.20 7.86 -7.63
CA GLY A 630 12.30 7.17 -8.30
C GLY A 630 13.53 8.03 -8.63
N LYS A 631 13.63 9.26 -8.11
CA LYS A 631 14.87 10.04 -8.20
C LYS A 631 15.92 9.49 -7.24
N PHE A 632 17.18 9.63 -7.60
CA PHE A 632 18.30 9.32 -6.71
C PHE A 632 19.48 10.25 -6.96
N ALA A 633 20.28 10.50 -5.91
CA ALA A 633 21.50 11.28 -5.99
C ALA A 633 22.52 10.82 -4.94
N LEU A 634 23.81 11.05 -5.19
CA LEU A 634 24.87 10.87 -4.20
C LEU A 634 25.20 12.22 -3.57
N MET A 635 25.26 12.26 -2.25
CA MET A 635 25.67 13.43 -1.48
C MET A 635 27.03 13.16 -0.83
N SER A 636 27.96 14.09 -1.00
CA SER A 636 29.30 14.02 -0.40
C SER A 636 29.26 14.43 1.06
N SER A 637 30.10 13.78 1.88
CA SER A 637 30.30 14.20 3.26
C SER A 637 31.18 15.46 3.30
N ALA A 638 31.08 16.27 4.35
CA ALA A 638 31.85 17.52 4.50
C ALA A 638 33.38 17.36 4.33
N GLY A 639 33.93 16.16 4.48
CA GLY A 639 35.36 15.85 4.28
C GLY A 639 35.83 15.82 2.82
N ASP A 640 34.92 15.70 1.85
CA ASP A 640 35.23 15.64 0.41
C ASP A 640 35.06 16.99 -0.31
N LYS A 641 34.73 18.07 0.43
CA LYS A 641 34.50 19.43 -0.14
C LYS A 641 35.80 20.23 -0.38
N ASN A 642 36.96 19.56 -0.47
CA ASN A 642 38.28 20.17 -0.73
C ASN A 642 38.85 19.80 -2.10
#